data_AF-A0A924ULA0-F1
#
_entry.id   AF-A0A924ULA0-F1
#
_cell.length_a   1.000
_cell.length_b   1.000
_cell.length_c   1.000
_cell.angle_alpha   90.00
_cell.angle_beta   90.00
_cell.angle_gamma   90.00
#
_symmetry.space_group_name_H-M   'P 1'
#
loop_
_entity.id
_entity.type
_entity.pdbx_description
1 polymer ?
#
loop_
_entity_poly.entity_id
_entity_poly.type
_entity_poly.pdbx_seq_one_letter_code
_entity_poly.pdbx_strand_id
1 'polypeptide(L)'
;MKQFYPSDHPLLLEEEKIAQLFKIEKNLSVIVLLQTKNKGSWLDNTAYNDLKTLTEAFQKNEKLKSVISLATLQGAQDSGAQLDVGPLFENQTLKNRQAISNKHPFVKPHLLSKAESSTLLVLNLNPASPIEVNKYTESLKDYFKNNFSNYEVSIGGLSVLQADMSYLLKRELFRSVFIGLLLFVFGLLIIYKKPMAVLSVLTTLVFVNIVILGFLAFFKIPLNVLLSTLPILISLSVISLVIHIQGHFNKSKNIYATYKDLFWENLLAVLISGVGFLFLKTSSSQLIQNYGMIVAISSFSAWLLTHLVYWPISFLFNSTDFRDWLLKPAYWALWSLRHRRKILLAGLVVFILGGYSVTKINWNARALDDLPEHQNTRKTTEFMDKNFGGTLDMNFVVHRPLEKLNWNQARSIKKLDIALDEIKRLKVVGSVLSVNDFYKSLANPKANSNRLPASNADVSEKNFLFSLGQQNPIDSLVSNDKKNLLIKVRYQDVPSNLVNKTTNHIESILRKYFPEAKITSSGFAQQFHTMNQEISKDLVFNFWHAILLAGLILMFAFKSWRLAVLACLPNMLPPLALLIWLSYQQVSLKPTVAIIFSIAIGLAFANTVYVIGRIIKLQKQKPHLKNYLPLKRALLEEGNPCLLATMLIILGFVVFLFSYFGVNRLFGQYMIISVLAALIGDLFFMPSFLQHFRKYFLSVMLLFFIFPKNAVAQETAIDILKKAQAALSSKDDSATITMKIIEADKSSKERELTFKRKFAEKKHQSLVKILKPVDQRGAGFLNIVEGDSEQQWIYLPSSKQVRRFVSKNKQEGVLGSELSPQDLDLTTIQSSAAKLLKKEKMGASEVALIEVSSKANQTKYSKAIVWVHLGLFVPLRIEFYDAKGQAQKRVDFLNYTKIHEVQRAQKVVIKNLRNKRSTELSLTNLKVNSGLKDEGFTQRALSKD
;
A
#
# COMPACT_ATOMS: atom_id res chain seq x y z
N MET A 1 -1.27 -9.46 1.94
CA MET A 1 -1.67 -8.04 1.89
C MET A 1 -1.48 -7.29 3.21
N LYS A 2 -1.93 -7.80 4.36
CA LYS A 2 -1.67 -7.16 5.68
C LYS A 2 -0.19 -6.92 6.05
N GLN A 3 0.73 -7.71 5.49
CA GLN A 3 2.17 -7.47 5.65
C GLN A 3 2.69 -6.34 4.74
N PHE A 4 2.04 -6.12 3.60
CA PHE A 4 2.47 -5.15 2.59
C PHE A 4 1.97 -3.74 2.88
N TYR A 5 0.77 -3.58 3.43
CA TYR A 5 0.19 -2.27 3.74
C TYR A 5 0.12 -2.02 5.25
N PRO A 6 0.16 -0.76 5.71
CA PRO A 6 -0.11 -0.43 7.11
C PRO A 6 -1.57 -0.75 7.46
N SER A 7 -1.86 -1.00 8.74
CA SER A 7 -3.17 -1.46 9.20
C SER A 7 -4.31 -0.46 8.96
N ASP A 8 -3.99 0.83 8.81
CA ASP A 8 -4.91 1.92 8.53
C ASP A 8 -5.06 2.22 7.02
N HIS A 9 -4.43 1.41 6.15
CA HIS A 9 -4.50 1.62 4.71
C HIS A 9 -5.95 1.52 4.18
N PRO A 10 -6.41 2.45 3.32
CA PRO A 10 -7.80 2.49 2.86
C PRO A 10 -8.32 1.17 2.28
N LEU A 11 -7.50 0.47 1.48
CA LEU A 11 -7.87 -0.83 0.88
C LEU A 11 -8.14 -1.93 1.92
N LEU A 12 -7.37 -1.97 3.00
CA LEU A 12 -7.56 -2.96 4.06
C LEU A 12 -8.79 -2.62 4.90
N LEU A 13 -8.99 -1.35 5.21
CA LEU A 13 -10.18 -0.88 5.92
C LEU A 13 -11.47 -1.11 5.11
N GLU A 14 -11.40 -0.96 3.79
CA GLU A 14 -12.53 -1.25 2.91
C GLU A 14 -12.85 -2.75 2.86
N GLU A 15 -11.84 -3.61 2.75
CA GLU A 15 -12.03 -5.07 2.85
C GLU A 15 -12.65 -5.49 4.19
N GLU A 16 -12.16 -4.92 5.31
CA GLU A 16 -12.72 -5.21 6.64
C GLU A 16 -14.16 -4.71 6.79
N LYS A 17 -14.48 -3.53 6.24
CA LYS A 17 -15.87 -3.02 6.19
C LYS A 17 -16.77 -3.94 5.38
N ILE A 18 -16.32 -4.44 4.22
CA ILE A 18 -17.10 -5.38 3.39
C ILE A 18 -17.30 -6.69 4.16
N ALA A 19 -16.25 -7.23 4.78
CA ALA A 19 -16.35 -8.46 5.55
C ALA A 19 -17.34 -8.33 6.72
N GLN A 20 -17.35 -7.20 7.43
CA GLN A 20 -18.31 -6.91 8.50
C GLN A 20 -19.74 -6.72 7.96
N LEU A 21 -19.89 -5.93 6.90
CA LEU A 21 -21.20 -5.61 6.31
C LEU A 21 -21.95 -6.85 5.80
N PHE A 22 -21.21 -7.84 5.30
CA PHE A 22 -21.73 -9.08 4.74
C PHE A 22 -21.37 -10.32 5.58
N LYS A 23 -21.01 -10.16 6.86
CA LYS A 23 -20.69 -11.28 7.80
C LYS A 23 -19.79 -12.38 7.17
N ILE A 24 -18.80 -11.99 6.37
CA ILE A 24 -17.96 -12.95 5.64
C ILE A 24 -17.00 -13.59 6.63
N GLU A 25 -17.19 -14.89 6.90
CA GLU A 25 -16.25 -15.65 7.71
C GLU A 25 -14.92 -15.88 6.98
N LYS A 26 -13.82 -15.72 7.70
CA LYS A 26 -12.48 -16.11 7.22
C LYS A 26 -12.27 -17.59 7.51
N ASN A 27 -12.52 -18.43 6.51
CA ASN A 27 -12.28 -19.87 6.62
C ASN A 27 -10.89 -20.23 6.10
N LEU A 28 -10.17 -21.05 6.87
CA LEU A 28 -8.95 -21.70 6.39
C LEU A 28 -9.36 -22.94 5.59
N SER A 29 -9.29 -22.85 4.27
CA SER A 29 -9.72 -23.96 3.40
C SER A 29 -8.51 -24.70 2.81
N VAL A 30 -8.55 -26.03 2.87
CA VAL A 30 -7.73 -26.94 2.06
C VAL A 30 -8.58 -27.41 0.90
N ILE A 31 -8.09 -27.27 -0.32
CA ILE A 31 -8.81 -27.64 -1.53
C ILE A 31 -8.17 -28.89 -2.10
N VAL A 32 -8.93 -29.97 -2.18
CA VAL A 32 -8.54 -31.22 -2.83
C VAL A 32 -9.17 -31.26 -4.22
N LEU A 33 -8.34 -31.28 -5.24
CA LEU A 33 -8.69 -31.47 -6.63
C LEU A 33 -8.60 -32.96 -6.94
N LEU A 34 -9.71 -33.54 -7.40
CA LEU A 34 -9.81 -34.94 -7.80
C LEU A 34 -10.05 -35.00 -9.31
N GLN A 35 -9.25 -35.80 -10.03
CA GLN A 35 -9.33 -35.94 -11.49
C GLN A 35 -9.46 -37.41 -11.89
N THR A 36 -10.28 -37.68 -12.90
CA THR A 36 -10.45 -39.02 -13.45
C THR A 36 -9.27 -39.37 -14.37
N LYS A 37 -8.67 -40.55 -14.19
CA LYS A 37 -7.55 -41.00 -15.04
C LYS A 37 -8.01 -41.46 -16.44
N ASN A 38 -9.24 -41.96 -16.56
CA ASN A 38 -9.76 -42.61 -17.77
C ASN A 38 -10.86 -41.81 -18.50
N LYS A 39 -10.72 -40.49 -18.64
CA LYS A 39 -11.70 -39.61 -19.35
C LYS A 39 -13.17 -39.72 -18.87
N GLY A 40 -13.43 -40.32 -17.70
CA GLY A 40 -14.77 -40.45 -17.11
C GLY A 40 -15.28 -39.15 -16.49
N SER A 41 -16.58 -39.06 -16.24
CA SER A 41 -17.24 -37.89 -15.65
C SER A 41 -17.45 -38.10 -14.15
N TRP A 42 -17.27 -37.05 -13.33
CA TRP A 42 -17.66 -37.09 -11.90
C TRP A 42 -19.18 -37.16 -11.68
N LEU A 43 -19.98 -37.11 -12.75
CA LEU A 43 -21.42 -37.35 -12.70
C LEU A 43 -21.78 -38.84 -12.81
N ASP A 44 -20.83 -39.68 -13.21
CA ASP A 44 -20.99 -41.13 -13.31
C ASP A 44 -21.24 -41.73 -11.92
N ASN A 45 -22.04 -42.81 -11.85
CA ASN A 45 -22.46 -43.39 -10.57
C ASN A 45 -21.29 -43.84 -9.69
N THR A 46 -20.27 -44.45 -10.28
CA THR A 46 -19.08 -44.93 -9.55
C THR A 46 -18.32 -43.76 -8.94
N ALA A 47 -17.93 -42.78 -9.75
CA ALA A 47 -17.18 -41.61 -9.31
C ALA A 47 -17.96 -40.75 -8.30
N TYR A 48 -19.27 -40.59 -8.49
CA TYR A 48 -20.13 -39.86 -7.55
C TYR A 48 -20.24 -40.59 -6.20
N ASN A 49 -20.44 -41.91 -6.20
CA ASN A 49 -20.53 -42.70 -4.96
C ASN A 49 -19.20 -42.72 -4.19
N ASP A 50 -18.08 -42.78 -4.91
CA ASP A 50 -16.76 -42.66 -4.31
C ASP A 50 -16.58 -41.29 -3.64
N LEU A 51 -16.98 -40.20 -4.32
CA LEU A 51 -16.96 -38.85 -3.76
C LEU A 51 -17.87 -38.71 -2.54
N LYS A 52 -19.05 -39.35 -2.55
CA LYS A 52 -20.01 -39.33 -1.43
C LYS A 52 -19.41 -40.01 -0.20
N THR A 53 -18.94 -41.24 -0.34
CA THR A 53 -18.28 -42.01 0.74
C THR A 53 -17.12 -41.23 1.34
N LEU A 54 -16.29 -40.63 0.48
CA LEU A 54 -15.18 -39.78 0.89
C LEU A 54 -15.65 -38.56 1.70
N THR A 55 -16.70 -37.90 1.21
CA THR A 55 -17.24 -36.69 1.84
C THR A 55 -17.82 -36.99 3.22
N GLU A 56 -18.57 -38.08 3.36
CA GLU A 56 -19.12 -38.53 4.65
C GLU A 56 -18.02 -38.90 5.65
N ALA A 57 -16.94 -39.53 5.19
CA ALA A 57 -15.78 -39.83 6.03
C ALA A 57 -15.11 -38.56 6.57
N PHE A 58 -14.96 -37.52 5.75
CA PHE A 58 -14.39 -36.25 6.20
C PHE A 58 -15.34 -35.42 7.07
N GLN A 59 -16.66 -35.49 6.85
CA GLN A 59 -17.62 -34.79 7.73
C GLN A 59 -17.57 -35.26 9.18
N LYS A 60 -17.15 -36.51 9.42
CA LYS A 60 -16.94 -37.06 10.78
C LYS A 60 -15.65 -36.59 11.44
N ASN A 61 -14.79 -35.86 10.74
CA ASN A 61 -13.49 -35.42 11.26
C ASN A 61 -13.63 -34.13 12.09
N GLU A 62 -13.39 -34.21 13.40
CA GLU A 62 -13.48 -33.09 14.34
C GLU A 62 -12.56 -31.89 14.01
N LYS A 63 -11.50 -32.10 13.21
CA LYS A 63 -10.61 -31.01 12.77
C LYS A 63 -11.23 -30.12 11.69
N LEU A 64 -12.31 -30.57 11.06
CA LEU A 64 -12.99 -29.85 9.98
C LEU A 64 -14.23 -29.14 10.52
N LYS A 65 -14.33 -27.85 10.24
CA LYS A 65 -15.54 -27.05 10.48
C LYS A 65 -16.65 -27.42 9.52
N SER A 66 -16.31 -27.67 8.25
CA SER A 66 -17.25 -28.12 7.23
C SER A 66 -16.57 -28.71 6.01
N VAL A 67 -17.32 -29.52 5.25
CA VAL A 67 -16.87 -30.17 4.01
C VAL A 67 -17.83 -29.83 2.88
N ILE A 68 -17.31 -29.23 1.81
CA ILE A 68 -18.08 -28.85 0.62
C ILE A 68 -17.61 -29.68 -0.57
N SER A 69 -18.52 -30.43 -1.18
CA SER A 69 -18.33 -31.19 -2.42
C SER A 69 -19.64 -31.24 -3.21
N LEU A 70 -19.62 -31.88 -4.39
CA LEU A 70 -20.87 -32.15 -5.12
C LEU A 70 -21.86 -33.00 -4.33
N ALA A 71 -21.36 -33.87 -3.42
CA ALA A 71 -22.18 -34.74 -2.61
C ALA A 71 -22.84 -34.01 -1.42
N THR A 72 -22.28 -32.88 -0.96
CA THR A 72 -22.88 -32.09 0.13
C THR A 72 -23.62 -30.85 -0.34
N LEU A 73 -23.68 -30.63 -1.66
CA LEU A 73 -24.42 -29.52 -2.23
C LEU A 73 -25.92 -29.75 -1.98
N GLN A 74 -26.48 -29.02 -1.02
CA GLN A 74 -27.90 -29.09 -0.71
C GLN A 74 -28.73 -28.34 -1.76
N GLY A 75 -29.92 -28.85 -2.02
CA GLY A 75 -30.93 -28.20 -2.83
C GLY A 75 -32.34 -28.64 -2.45
N ALA A 76 -33.33 -27.88 -2.90
CA ALA A 76 -34.74 -28.21 -2.73
C ALA A 76 -35.28 -28.76 -4.05
N GLN A 77 -35.87 -29.96 -4.02
CA GLN A 77 -36.56 -30.55 -5.16
C GLN A 77 -38.06 -30.63 -4.85
N ASP A 78 -38.84 -30.01 -5.72
CA ASP A 78 -40.29 -30.10 -5.66
C ASP A 78 -40.75 -31.39 -6.35
N SER A 79 -41.18 -32.35 -5.54
CA SER A 79 -41.69 -33.64 -6.00
C SER A 79 -43.18 -33.59 -6.40
N GLY A 80 -43.84 -32.43 -6.31
CA GLY A 80 -45.26 -32.22 -6.59
C GLY A 80 -46.14 -32.31 -5.34
N ALA A 81 -45.93 -33.29 -4.47
CA ALA A 81 -46.68 -33.44 -3.20
C ALA A 81 -45.91 -32.93 -1.97
N GLN A 82 -44.57 -32.84 -2.05
CA GLN A 82 -43.71 -32.41 -0.95
C GLN A 82 -42.42 -31.76 -1.49
N LEU A 83 -41.94 -30.71 -0.82
CA LEU A 83 -40.63 -30.11 -1.07
C LEU A 83 -39.57 -30.94 -0.33
N ASP A 84 -38.78 -31.71 -1.08
CA ASP A 84 -37.71 -32.52 -0.51
C ASP A 84 -36.42 -31.69 -0.48
N VAL A 85 -35.85 -31.51 0.72
CA VAL A 85 -34.65 -30.68 0.93
C VAL A 85 -33.51 -31.60 1.34
N GLY A 86 -32.52 -31.77 0.45
CA GLY A 86 -31.45 -32.74 0.63
C GLY A 86 -30.31 -32.59 -0.37
N PRO A 87 -29.37 -33.55 -0.41
CA PRO A 87 -28.25 -33.54 -1.34
C PRO A 87 -28.72 -33.60 -2.81
N LEU A 88 -28.38 -32.58 -3.59
CA LEU A 88 -28.97 -32.32 -4.91
C LEU A 88 -28.71 -33.44 -5.95
N PHE A 89 -27.59 -34.15 -5.81
CA PHE A 89 -27.12 -35.18 -6.75
C PHE A 89 -27.41 -36.61 -6.29
N GLU A 90 -27.93 -36.78 -5.07
CA GLU A 90 -28.23 -38.08 -4.49
C GLU A 90 -29.47 -38.70 -5.14
N ASN A 91 -29.42 -40.01 -5.40
CA ASN A 91 -30.49 -40.79 -6.03
C ASN A 91 -30.97 -40.25 -7.41
N GLN A 92 -30.14 -39.45 -8.10
CA GLN A 92 -30.42 -38.93 -9.43
C GLN A 92 -29.83 -39.80 -10.54
N THR A 93 -30.53 -39.90 -11.68
CA THR A 93 -29.98 -40.51 -12.90
C THR A 93 -28.88 -39.64 -13.51
N LEU A 94 -27.97 -40.23 -14.29
CA LEU A 94 -26.88 -39.50 -14.97
C LEU A 94 -27.41 -38.31 -15.79
N LYS A 95 -28.50 -38.50 -16.55
CA LYS A 95 -29.14 -37.46 -17.35
C LYS A 95 -29.65 -36.30 -16.49
N ASN A 96 -30.22 -36.60 -15.32
CA ASN A 96 -30.66 -35.57 -14.37
C ASN A 96 -29.46 -34.86 -13.75
N ARG A 97 -28.40 -35.58 -13.35
CA ARG A 97 -27.18 -34.96 -12.82
C ARG A 97 -26.53 -34.01 -13.84
N GLN A 98 -26.50 -34.38 -15.12
CA GLN A 98 -26.04 -33.50 -16.20
C GLN A 98 -26.93 -32.26 -16.36
N ALA A 99 -28.25 -32.44 -16.33
CA ALA A 99 -29.20 -31.33 -16.40
C ALA A 99 -29.05 -30.36 -15.22
N ILE A 100 -28.89 -30.88 -14.00
CA ILE A 100 -28.62 -30.10 -12.78
C ILE A 100 -27.27 -29.38 -12.92
N SER A 101 -26.21 -30.10 -13.28
CA SER A 101 -24.85 -29.57 -13.40
C SER A 101 -24.73 -28.41 -14.39
N ASN A 102 -25.48 -28.47 -15.50
CA ASN A 102 -25.48 -27.41 -16.51
C ASN A 102 -26.35 -26.20 -16.14
N LYS A 103 -27.35 -26.37 -15.26
CA LYS A 103 -28.29 -25.31 -14.87
C LYS A 103 -27.93 -24.65 -13.53
N HIS A 104 -27.35 -25.42 -12.61
CA HIS A 104 -27.13 -24.99 -11.23
C HIS A 104 -25.88 -24.11 -11.11
N PRO A 105 -25.99 -22.88 -10.58
CA PRO A 105 -24.93 -21.88 -10.65
C PRO A 105 -23.72 -22.20 -9.77
N PHE A 106 -23.85 -23.09 -8.79
CA PHE A 106 -22.76 -23.48 -7.88
C PHE A 106 -21.99 -24.74 -8.30
N VAL A 107 -22.39 -25.38 -9.41
CA VAL A 107 -21.76 -26.64 -9.86
C VAL A 107 -20.63 -26.34 -10.82
N LYS A 108 -20.94 -25.89 -12.04
CA LYS A 108 -19.93 -25.50 -13.04
C LYS A 108 -19.78 -23.98 -13.10
N PRO A 109 -18.55 -23.42 -13.02
CA PRO A 109 -17.25 -24.07 -12.89
C PRO A 109 -16.75 -24.19 -11.43
N HIS A 110 -17.61 -24.10 -10.40
CA HIS A 110 -17.16 -23.90 -9.01
C HIS A 110 -16.74 -25.18 -8.27
N LEU A 111 -17.50 -26.27 -8.42
CA LEU A 111 -17.22 -27.57 -7.80
C LEU A 111 -16.90 -28.63 -8.84
N LEU A 112 -17.39 -28.47 -10.07
CA LEU A 112 -17.13 -29.35 -11.20
C LEU A 112 -16.49 -28.56 -12.35
N SER A 113 -15.42 -29.10 -12.92
CA SER A 113 -14.77 -28.54 -14.10
C SER A 113 -15.71 -28.51 -15.31
N LYS A 114 -15.44 -27.63 -16.27
CA LYS A 114 -16.23 -27.53 -17.52
C LYS A 114 -16.31 -28.85 -18.28
N ALA A 115 -15.23 -29.64 -18.28
CA ALA A 115 -15.12 -30.94 -18.93
C ALA A 115 -15.67 -32.11 -18.09
N GLU A 116 -16.15 -31.85 -16.87
CA GLU A 116 -16.66 -32.85 -15.91
C GLU A 116 -15.66 -33.90 -15.41
N SER A 117 -14.43 -33.90 -15.93
CA SER A 117 -13.35 -34.84 -15.57
C SER A 117 -12.66 -34.53 -14.25
N SER A 118 -12.95 -33.37 -13.65
CA SER A 118 -12.35 -32.93 -12.39
C SER A 118 -13.38 -32.29 -11.45
N THR A 119 -13.29 -32.59 -10.16
CA THR A 119 -14.14 -32.03 -9.08
C THR A 119 -13.29 -31.48 -7.94
N LEU A 120 -13.84 -30.54 -7.17
CA LEU A 120 -13.23 -30.01 -5.95
C LEU A 120 -13.93 -30.55 -4.71
N LEU A 121 -13.11 -30.84 -3.70
CA LEU A 121 -13.50 -31.11 -2.32
C LEU A 121 -12.84 -30.04 -1.45
N VAL A 122 -13.66 -29.16 -0.87
CA VAL A 122 -13.20 -28.04 -0.03
C VAL A 122 -13.36 -28.43 1.44
N LEU A 123 -12.23 -28.54 2.13
CA LEU A 123 -12.12 -28.90 3.53
C LEU A 123 -11.86 -27.63 4.34
N ASN A 124 -12.88 -27.12 5.05
CA ASN A 124 -12.72 -25.96 5.92
C ASN A 124 -12.21 -26.42 7.27
N LEU A 125 -11.01 -26.01 7.63
CA LEU A 125 -10.36 -26.35 8.89
C LEU A 125 -10.84 -25.43 10.01
N ASN A 126 -10.84 -25.96 11.23
CA ASN A 126 -10.79 -25.12 12.42
C ASN A 126 -9.51 -24.25 12.40
N PRO A 127 -9.48 -23.10 13.09
CA PRO A 127 -8.30 -22.23 13.13
C PRO A 127 -7.05 -23.05 13.45
N ALA A 128 -6.09 -23.07 12.51
CA ALA A 128 -4.91 -23.92 12.58
C ALA A 128 -3.66 -23.13 12.16
N SER A 129 -2.53 -23.44 12.78
CA SER A 129 -1.24 -22.86 12.39
C SER A 129 -0.79 -23.39 11.02
N PRO A 130 0.06 -22.66 10.26
CA PRO A 130 0.62 -23.16 9.00
C PRO A 130 1.31 -24.54 9.14
N ILE A 131 1.88 -24.83 10.31
CA ILE A 131 2.52 -26.12 10.61
C ILE A 131 1.48 -27.24 10.71
N GLU A 132 0.35 -26.99 11.39
CA GLU A 132 -0.75 -27.95 11.49
C GLU A 132 -1.41 -28.21 10.14
N VAL A 133 -1.60 -27.16 9.35
CA VAL A 133 -2.11 -27.27 7.97
C VAL A 133 -1.18 -28.13 7.12
N ASN A 134 0.15 -27.97 7.25
CA ASN A 134 1.10 -28.78 6.51
C ASN A 134 1.02 -30.27 6.92
N LYS A 135 1.05 -30.56 8.24
CA LYS A 135 0.91 -31.93 8.75
C LYS A 135 -0.40 -32.58 8.31
N TYR A 136 -1.50 -31.82 8.33
CA TYR A 136 -2.79 -32.30 7.86
C TYR A 136 -2.75 -32.59 6.36
N THR A 137 -2.15 -31.70 5.57
CA THR A 137 -1.98 -31.90 4.12
C THR A 137 -1.14 -33.13 3.79
N GLU A 138 -0.08 -33.41 4.55
CA GLU A 138 0.71 -34.65 4.43
C GLU A 138 -0.16 -35.88 4.74
N SER A 139 -0.90 -35.86 5.85
CA SER A 139 -1.80 -36.98 6.20
C SER A 139 -2.89 -37.23 5.14
N LEU A 140 -3.37 -36.16 4.48
CA LEU A 140 -4.31 -36.28 3.37
C LEU A 140 -3.65 -36.93 2.15
N LYS A 141 -2.42 -36.54 1.81
CA LYS A 141 -1.68 -37.15 0.68
C LYS A 141 -1.55 -38.66 0.87
N ASP A 142 -1.19 -39.09 2.08
CA ASP A 142 -1.05 -40.52 2.41
C ASP A 142 -2.41 -41.24 2.35
N TYR A 143 -3.46 -40.64 2.90
CA TYR A 143 -4.82 -41.19 2.83
C TYR A 143 -5.29 -41.39 1.39
N PHE A 144 -5.13 -40.38 0.53
CA PHE A 144 -5.55 -40.46 -0.88
C PHE A 144 -4.70 -41.43 -1.69
N LYS A 145 -3.39 -41.53 -1.40
CA LYS A 145 -2.51 -42.49 -2.07
C LYS A 145 -2.91 -43.94 -1.80
N ASN A 146 -3.35 -44.25 -0.58
CA ASN A 146 -3.71 -45.60 -0.16
C ASN A 146 -5.16 -45.98 -0.52
N ASN A 147 -6.10 -45.05 -0.43
CA ASN A 147 -7.54 -45.34 -0.55
C ASN A 147 -8.16 -44.92 -1.90
N PHE A 148 -7.50 -44.06 -2.68
CA PHE A 148 -8.06 -43.43 -3.89
C PHE A 148 -7.07 -43.49 -5.08
N SER A 149 -6.40 -44.62 -5.27
CA SER A 149 -5.37 -44.82 -6.31
C SER A 149 -5.89 -44.70 -7.75
N ASN A 150 -7.20 -44.90 -7.97
CA ASN A 150 -7.85 -44.79 -9.29
C ASN A 150 -7.98 -43.34 -9.79
N TYR A 151 -7.77 -42.36 -8.92
CA TYR A 151 -7.90 -40.93 -9.24
C TYR A 151 -6.55 -40.23 -9.16
N GLU A 152 -6.40 -39.16 -9.94
CA GLU A 152 -5.27 -38.24 -9.74
C GLU A 152 -5.71 -37.17 -8.74
N VAL A 153 -4.98 -37.09 -7.63
CA VAL A 153 -5.33 -36.23 -6.50
C VAL A 153 -4.27 -35.15 -6.33
N SER A 154 -4.72 -33.90 -6.32
CA SER A 154 -3.88 -32.74 -6.09
C SER A 154 -4.44 -31.89 -4.96
N ILE A 155 -3.59 -31.48 -4.03
CA ILE A 155 -4.01 -30.65 -2.89
C ILE A 155 -3.47 -29.24 -3.10
N GLY A 156 -4.29 -28.24 -2.78
CA GLY A 156 -3.96 -26.84 -2.88
C GLY A 156 -4.90 -25.97 -2.06
N GLY A 157 -5.04 -24.72 -2.51
CA GLY A 157 -5.76 -23.68 -1.76
C GLY A 157 -4.81 -22.77 -0.98
N LEU A 158 -5.33 -21.61 -0.57
CA LEU A 158 -4.51 -20.54 0.01
C LEU A 158 -3.85 -20.95 1.33
N SER A 159 -4.53 -21.74 2.17
CA SER A 159 -3.99 -22.22 3.45
C SER A 159 -2.82 -23.17 3.26
N VAL A 160 -2.92 -24.08 2.28
CA VAL A 160 -1.83 -25.00 1.90
C VAL A 160 -0.65 -24.23 1.35
N LEU A 161 -0.92 -23.25 0.49
CA LEU A 161 0.12 -22.38 -0.06
C LEU A 161 0.86 -21.62 1.04
N GLN A 162 0.15 -21.06 2.02
CA GLN A 162 0.78 -20.40 3.17
C GLN A 162 1.64 -21.36 4.00
N ALA A 163 1.15 -22.58 4.25
CA ALA A 163 1.88 -23.63 4.94
C ALA A 163 3.17 -24.04 4.20
N ASP A 164 3.08 -24.30 2.90
CA ASP A 164 4.21 -24.63 2.04
C ASP A 164 5.25 -23.49 2.04
N MET A 165 4.81 -22.24 1.92
CA MET A 165 5.70 -21.07 1.95
C MET A 165 6.46 -20.98 3.29
N SER A 166 5.79 -21.17 4.42
CA SER A 166 6.45 -21.18 5.74
C SER A 166 7.48 -22.30 5.86
N TYR A 167 7.18 -23.49 5.36
CA TYR A 167 8.12 -24.61 5.35
C TYR A 167 9.33 -24.35 4.44
N LEU A 168 9.09 -23.83 3.22
CA LEU A 168 10.14 -23.51 2.26
C LEU A 168 11.05 -22.39 2.73
N LEU A 169 10.52 -21.37 3.43
CA LEU A 169 11.31 -20.29 4.00
C LEU A 169 12.39 -20.80 4.97
N LYS A 170 12.06 -21.78 5.81
CA LYS A 170 13.04 -22.40 6.73
C LYS A 170 14.15 -23.14 5.98
N ARG A 171 13.78 -23.90 4.94
CA ARG A 171 14.75 -24.62 4.10
C ARG A 171 15.62 -23.69 3.28
N GLU A 172 15.03 -22.61 2.77
CA GLU A 172 15.72 -21.59 2.01
C GLU A 172 16.82 -20.93 2.84
N LEU A 173 16.51 -20.50 4.07
CA LEU A 173 17.49 -19.89 4.98
C LEU A 173 18.70 -20.80 5.22
N PHE A 174 18.46 -22.07 5.54
CA PHE A 174 19.54 -23.02 5.78
C PHE A 174 20.36 -23.26 4.51
N ARG A 175 19.68 -23.44 3.37
CA ARG A 175 20.33 -23.66 2.08
C ARG A 175 21.17 -22.46 1.63
N SER A 176 20.64 -21.24 1.73
CA SER A 176 21.36 -20.04 1.31
C SER A 176 22.59 -19.81 2.19
N VAL A 177 22.48 -20.01 3.50
CA VAL A 177 23.63 -19.91 4.40
C VAL A 177 24.67 -20.99 4.10
N PHE A 178 24.25 -22.24 3.90
CA PHE A 178 25.16 -23.34 3.60
C PHE A 178 25.91 -23.16 2.27
N ILE A 179 25.17 -22.88 1.18
CA ILE A 179 25.76 -22.60 -0.14
C ILE A 179 26.63 -21.34 -0.08
N GLY A 180 26.17 -20.30 0.63
CA GLY A 180 26.92 -19.07 0.83
C GLY A 180 28.25 -19.31 1.52
N LEU A 181 28.27 -20.09 2.60
CA LEU A 181 29.52 -20.45 3.29
C LEU A 181 30.47 -21.22 2.37
N LEU A 182 29.98 -22.19 1.59
CA LEU A 182 30.81 -22.92 0.64
C LEU A 182 31.42 -22.00 -0.43
N LEU A 183 30.62 -21.12 -1.02
CA LEU A 183 31.10 -20.17 -2.04
C LEU A 183 32.05 -19.12 -1.45
N PHE A 184 31.81 -18.67 -0.21
CA PHE A 184 32.74 -17.76 0.48
C PHE A 184 34.05 -18.45 0.83
N VAL A 185 34.02 -19.70 1.35
CA VAL A 185 35.24 -20.50 1.57
C VAL A 185 36.04 -20.62 0.28
N PHE A 186 35.38 -21.01 -0.82
CA PHE A 186 36.01 -21.12 -2.14
C PHE A 186 36.64 -19.79 -2.58
N GLY A 187 35.88 -18.69 -2.54
CA GLY A 187 36.39 -17.37 -2.91
C GLY A 187 37.55 -16.88 -2.03
N LEU A 188 37.51 -17.16 -0.73
CA LEU A 188 38.56 -16.79 0.21
C LEU A 188 39.83 -17.65 -0.02
N LEU A 189 39.73 -18.94 -0.34
CA LEU A 189 40.89 -19.78 -0.66
C LEU A 189 41.67 -19.33 -1.91
N ILE A 190 40.99 -18.65 -2.85
CA ILE A 190 41.64 -18.00 -4.00
C ILE A 190 42.47 -16.79 -3.55
N ILE A 191 42.01 -16.05 -2.53
CA ILE A 191 42.65 -14.82 -2.04
C ILE A 191 43.81 -15.13 -1.09
N TYR A 192 43.60 -16.08 -0.18
CA TYR A 192 44.50 -16.35 0.93
C TYR A 192 45.45 -17.52 0.63
N LYS A 193 46.71 -17.38 1.06
CA LYS A 193 47.68 -18.49 1.04
C LYS A 193 47.43 -19.49 2.17
N LYS A 194 47.07 -18.98 3.35
CA LYS A 194 46.97 -19.75 4.60
C LYS A 194 45.51 -20.00 4.97
N PRO A 195 45.13 -21.24 5.34
CA PRO A 195 43.75 -21.56 5.74
C PRO A 195 43.34 -20.83 7.03
N MET A 196 44.29 -20.50 7.91
CA MET A 196 44.03 -19.74 9.14
C MET A 196 43.51 -18.32 8.86
N ALA A 197 43.96 -17.68 7.79
CA ALA A 197 43.43 -16.38 7.36
C ALA A 197 41.97 -16.51 6.91
N VAL A 198 41.63 -17.58 6.17
CA VAL A 198 40.25 -17.88 5.78
C VAL A 198 39.37 -18.13 7.01
N LEU A 199 39.85 -18.92 7.97
CA LEU A 199 39.15 -19.21 9.21
C LEU A 199 38.87 -17.95 10.02
N SER A 200 39.81 -16.99 10.08
CA SER A 200 39.61 -15.70 10.76
C SER A 200 38.43 -14.90 10.19
N VAL A 201 38.28 -14.88 8.85
CA VAL A 201 37.18 -14.19 8.16
C VAL A 201 35.87 -14.92 8.41
N LEU A 202 35.87 -16.26 8.32
CA LEU A 202 34.67 -17.08 8.51
C LEU A 202 34.15 -17.00 9.94
N THR A 203 35.02 -17.08 10.95
CA THR A 203 34.62 -16.94 12.36
C THR A 203 33.99 -15.58 12.62
N THR A 204 34.59 -14.51 12.08
CA THR A 204 34.02 -13.15 12.17
C THR A 204 32.64 -13.08 11.51
N LEU A 205 32.52 -13.60 10.30
CA LEU A 205 31.26 -13.64 9.54
C LEU A 205 30.17 -14.41 10.29
N VAL A 206 30.46 -15.63 10.77
CA VAL A 206 29.50 -16.48 11.48
C VAL A 206 29.06 -15.81 12.78
N PHE A 207 30.01 -15.26 13.56
CA PHE A 207 29.71 -14.56 14.80
C PHE A 207 28.78 -13.36 14.57
N VAL A 208 29.11 -12.48 13.61
CA VAL A 208 28.30 -11.29 13.30
C VAL A 208 26.88 -11.70 12.88
N ASN A 209 26.74 -12.73 12.04
CA ASN A 209 25.43 -13.23 11.62
C ASN A 209 24.61 -13.81 12.79
N ILE A 210 25.23 -14.60 13.68
CA ILE A 210 24.55 -15.17 14.85
C ILE A 210 24.02 -14.04 15.75
N VAL A 211 24.83 -13.01 16.03
CA VAL A 211 24.42 -11.89 16.88
C VAL A 211 23.25 -11.12 16.26
N ILE A 212 23.32 -10.80 14.97
CA ILE A 212 22.26 -10.05 14.29
C ILE A 212 20.97 -10.88 14.19
N LEU A 213 21.05 -12.16 13.82
CA LEU A 213 19.88 -13.05 13.79
C LEU A 213 19.30 -13.28 15.19
N GLY A 214 20.15 -13.41 16.21
CA GLY A 214 19.75 -13.49 17.61
C GLY A 214 19.00 -12.25 18.07
N PHE A 215 19.43 -11.06 17.66
CA PHE A 215 18.72 -9.81 17.91
C PHE A 215 17.32 -9.81 17.26
N LEU A 216 17.21 -10.23 16.00
CA LEU A 216 15.90 -10.35 15.35
C LEU A 216 14.96 -11.33 16.07
N ALA A 217 15.50 -12.46 16.51
CA ALA A 217 14.74 -13.44 17.29
C ALA A 217 14.31 -12.89 18.65
N PHE A 218 15.18 -12.16 19.36
CA PHE A 218 14.88 -11.51 20.64
C PHE A 218 13.72 -10.52 20.52
N PHE A 219 13.70 -9.69 19.47
CA PHE A 219 12.60 -8.77 19.18
C PHE A 219 11.38 -9.42 18.50
N LYS A 220 11.39 -10.75 18.32
CA LYS A 220 10.31 -11.52 17.68
C LYS A 220 9.93 -10.99 16.30
N ILE A 221 10.92 -10.50 15.54
CA ILE A 221 10.69 -9.99 14.19
C ILE A 221 10.48 -11.20 13.26
N PRO A 222 9.31 -11.33 12.59
CA PRO A 222 9.03 -12.50 11.77
C PRO A 222 9.87 -12.51 10.50
N LEU A 223 10.48 -13.66 10.20
CA LEU A 223 11.20 -13.86 8.94
C LEU A 223 10.21 -13.96 7.78
N ASN A 224 10.54 -13.27 6.69
CA ASN A 224 9.80 -13.29 5.43
C ASN A 224 10.78 -13.53 4.27
N VAL A 225 10.27 -13.66 3.04
CA VAL A 225 11.09 -13.94 1.85
C VAL A 225 12.18 -12.89 1.62
N LEU A 226 11.93 -11.61 1.94
CA LEU A 226 12.96 -10.57 1.81
C LEU A 226 14.00 -10.69 2.92
N LEU A 227 13.59 -10.83 4.17
CA LEU A 227 14.50 -11.00 5.32
C LEU A 227 15.31 -12.29 5.24
N SER A 228 14.91 -13.28 4.44
CA SER A 228 15.74 -14.46 4.20
C SER A 228 17.04 -14.15 3.45
N THR A 229 17.13 -12.99 2.77
CA THR A 229 18.35 -12.51 2.10
C THR A 229 19.36 -11.87 3.06
N LEU A 230 18.92 -11.48 4.26
CA LEU A 230 19.69 -10.67 5.19
C LEU A 230 21.04 -11.30 5.61
N PRO A 231 21.14 -12.61 5.95
CA PRO A 231 22.43 -13.20 6.35
C PRO A 231 23.51 -13.07 5.28
N ILE A 232 23.13 -13.20 4.01
CA ILE A 232 24.06 -13.05 2.90
C ILE A 232 24.49 -11.60 2.76
N LEU A 233 23.57 -10.62 2.84
CA LEU A 233 23.90 -9.19 2.77
C LEU A 233 24.84 -8.75 3.91
N ILE A 234 24.64 -9.25 5.13
CA ILE A 234 25.53 -9.04 6.26
C ILE A 234 26.90 -9.64 5.97
N SER A 235 26.94 -10.90 5.52
CA SER A 235 28.18 -11.60 5.19
C SER A 235 29.00 -10.86 4.13
N LEU A 236 28.34 -10.32 3.10
CA LEU A 236 28.98 -9.51 2.07
C LEU A 236 29.60 -8.23 2.64
N SER A 237 28.90 -7.57 3.55
CA SER A 237 29.40 -6.36 4.22
C SER A 237 30.64 -6.67 5.08
N VAL A 238 30.60 -7.77 5.85
CA VAL A 238 31.73 -8.21 6.69
C VAL A 238 32.95 -8.56 5.82
N ILE A 239 32.75 -9.36 4.77
CA ILE A 239 33.82 -9.78 3.85
C ILE A 239 34.49 -8.57 3.20
N SER A 240 33.69 -7.62 2.70
CA SER A 240 34.21 -6.40 2.09
C SER A 240 35.09 -5.62 3.07
N LEU A 241 34.61 -5.38 4.30
CA LEU A 241 35.36 -4.67 5.33
C LEU A 241 36.68 -5.37 5.67
N VAL A 242 36.64 -6.68 5.90
CA VAL A 242 37.82 -7.45 6.30
C VAL A 242 38.87 -7.48 5.20
N ILE A 243 38.49 -7.54 3.92
CA ILE A 243 39.45 -7.55 2.80
C ILE A 243 40.21 -6.23 2.69
N HIS A 244 39.53 -5.09 2.84
CA HIS A 244 40.21 -3.80 2.85
C HIS A 244 41.13 -3.67 4.06
N ILE A 245 40.69 -4.11 5.25
CA ILE A 245 41.51 -4.14 6.47
C ILE A 245 42.77 -4.98 6.25
N GLN A 246 42.63 -6.22 5.77
CA GLN A 246 43.76 -7.13 5.58
C GLN A 246 44.68 -6.69 4.45
N GLY A 247 44.14 -6.15 3.36
CA GLY A 247 44.93 -5.61 2.26
C GLY A 247 45.85 -4.47 2.69
N HIS A 248 45.35 -3.57 3.57
CA HIS A 248 46.14 -2.47 4.11
C HIS A 248 47.10 -2.94 5.22
N PHE A 249 46.67 -3.88 6.07
CA PHE A 249 47.53 -4.48 7.08
C PHE A 249 48.72 -5.22 6.45
N ASN A 250 48.53 -5.93 5.34
CA ASN A 250 49.63 -6.60 4.64
C ASN A 250 50.72 -5.65 4.13
N LYS A 251 50.35 -4.41 3.79
CA LYS A 251 51.29 -3.38 3.34
C LYS A 251 51.97 -2.66 4.52
N SER A 252 51.20 -2.30 5.54
CA SER A 252 51.70 -1.52 6.68
C SER A 252 52.37 -2.37 7.77
N LYS A 253 52.00 -3.66 7.87
CA LYS A 253 52.34 -4.59 8.96
C LYS A 253 52.11 -4.03 10.37
N ASN A 254 51.22 -3.03 10.50
CA ASN A 254 50.92 -2.35 11.76
C ASN A 254 49.39 -2.21 11.92
N ILE A 255 48.87 -2.80 13.00
CA ILE A 255 47.43 -2.83 13.32
C ILE A 255 46.91 -1.42 13.60
N TYR A 256 47.59 -0.65 14.46
CA TYR A 256 47.16 0.69 14.83
C TYR A 256 47.13 1.64 13.63
N ALA A 257 48.17 1.59 12.78
CA ALA A 257 48.22 2.39 11.56
C ALA A 257 47.06 2.01 10.61
N THR A 258 46.81 0.71 10.41
CA THR A 258 45.70 0.23 9.57
C THR A 258 44.34 0.66 10.11
N TYR A 259 44.12 0.54 11.41
CA TYR A 259 42.88 0.97 12.05
C TYR A 259 42.65 2.47 11.86
N LYS A 260 43.65 3.30 12.20
CA LYS A 260 43.56 4.76 12.05
C LYS A 260 43.34 5.18 10.60
N ASP A 261 43.94 4.46 9.66
CA ASP A 261 43.82 4.76 8.23
C ASP A 261 42.51 4.28 7.61
N LEU A 262 41.82 3.28 8.12
CA LEU A 262 40.61 2.75 7.46
C LEU A 262 39.31 2.99 8.21
N PHE A 263 39.36 3.39 9.47
CA PHE A 263 38.16 3.53 10.30
C PHE A 263 37.11 4.44 9.65
N TRP A 264 37.53 5.61 9.15
CA TRP A 264 36.60 6.60 8.58
C TRP A 264 36.08 6.21 7.20
N GLU A 265 36.92 5.59 6.36
CA GLU A 265 36.54 5.04 5.06
C GLU A 265 35.52 3.91 5.22
N ASN A 266 35.77 2.99 6.16
CA ASN A 266 34.87 1.89 6.47
C ASN A 266 33.53 2.39 7.00
N LEU A 267 33.54 3.36 7.93
CA LEU A 267 32.32 3.96 8.47
C LEU A 267 31.52 4.67 7.36
N LEU A 268 32.19 5.46 6.52
CA LEU A 268 31.55 6.18 5.43
C LEU A 268 30.93 5.22 4.40
N ALA A 269 31.63 4.16 4.02
CA ALA A 269 31.12 3.14 3.10
C ALA A 269 29.85 2.46 3.63
N VAL A 270 29.80 2.18 4.93
CA VAL A 270 28.64 1.55 5.59
C VAL A 270 27.48 2.55 5.74
N LEU A 271 27.76 3.81 6.05
CA LEU A 271 26.72 4.85 6.13
C LEU A 271 26.05 5.08 4.76
N ILE A 272 26.83 5.10 3.68
CA ILE A 272 26.28 5.26 2.33
C ILE A 272 25.50 4.02 1.90
N SER A 273 26.02 2.81 2.17
CA SER A 273 25.26 1.57 2.00
C SER A 273 23.94 1.62 2.75
N GLY A 274 23.98 2.08 4.01
CA GLY A 274 22.83 2.28 4.87
C GLY A 274 21.80 3.27 4.31
N VAL A 275 22.24 4.34 3.63
CA VAL A 275 21.34 5.28 2.95
C VAL A 275 20.52 4.61 1.86
N GLY A 276 21.13 3.75 1.04
CA GLY A 276 20.41 2.96 0.04
C GLY A 276 19.29 2.12 0.66
N PHE A 277 19.56 1.46 1.79
CA PHE A 277 18.56 0.67 2.51
C PHE A 277 17.51 1.51 3.24
N LEU A 278 17.91 2.59 3.91
CA LEU A 278 16.99 3.51 4.60
C LEU A 278 16.03 4.20 3.63
N PHE A 279 16.43 4.35 2.37
CA PHE A 279 15.57 4.90 1.35
C PHE A 279 14.31 4.08 1.11
N LEU A 280 14.37 2.76 1.32
CA LEU A 280 13.21 1.87 1.25
C LEU A 280 12.12 2.23 2.28
N LYS A 281 12.44 3.02 3.32
CA LYS A 281 11.45 3.58 4.26
C LYS A 281 10.46 4.55 3.60
N THR A 282 10.81 5.10 2.43
CA THR A 282 9.88 5.95 1.65
C THR A 282 8.87 5.14 0.84
N SER A 283 9.00 3.82 0.77
CA SER A 283 8.04 2.95 0.09
C SER A 283 6.68 3.01 0.78
N SER A 284 5.61 2.97 0.00
CA SER A 284 4.24 2.75 0.49
C SER A 284 4.05 1.39 1.21
N SER A 285 4.99 0.44 1.08
CA SER A 285 4.87 -0.88 1.67
C SER A 285 5.56 -1.05 3.03
N GLN A 286 4.79 -1.41 4.07
CA GLN A 286 5.34 -1.68 5.41
C GLN A 286 6.39 -2.79 5.42
N LEU A 287 6.17 -3.85 4.63
CA LEU A 287 7.12 -4.96 4.48
C LEU A 287 8.49 -4.45 4.02
N ILE A 288 8.49 -3.57 3.02
CA ILE A 288 9.70 -3.03 2.39
C ILE A 288 10.36 -1.98 3.27
N GLN A 289 9.56 -1.13 3.93
CA GLN A 289 10.05 -0.17 4.93
C GLN A 289 10.79 -0.88 6.06
N ASN A 290 10.16 -1.92 6.64
CA ASN A 290 10.74 -2.70 7.73
C ASN A 290 12.00 -3.42 7.27
N TYR A 291 11.97 -4.03 6.08
CA TYR A 291 13.14 -4.67 5.48
C TYR A 291 14.31 -3.68 5.34
N GLY A 292 14.09 -2.50 4.74
CA GLY A 292 15.13 -1.49 4.58
C GLY A 292 15.72 -0.99 5.90
N MET A 293 14.86 -0.73 6.89
CA MET A 293 15.31 -0.31 8.22
C MET A 293 16.13 -1.42 8.91
N ILE A 294 15.67 -2.67 8.86
CA ILE A 294 16.38 -3.82 9.45
C ILE A 294 17.73 -4.01 8.77
N VAL A 295 17.81 -3.97 7.44
CA VAL A 295 19.07 -4.15 6.71
C VAL A 295 20.04 -2.99 6.98
N ALA A 296 19.55 -1.74 7.05
CA ALA A 296 20.39 -0.59 7.38
C ALA A 296 21.01 -0.70 8.79
N ILE A 297 20.18 -1.01 9.80
CA ILE A 297 20.63 -1.22 11.18
C ILE A 297 21.60 -2.41 11.24
N SER A 298 21.26 -3.51 10.58
CA SER A 298 22.10 -4.71 10.54
C SER A 298 23.45 -4.44 9.87
N SER A 299 23.50 -3.61 8.84
CA SER A 299 24.75 -3.24 8.15
C SER A 299 25.64 -2.36 9.05
N PHE A 300 25.05 -1.42 9.77
CA PHE A 300 25.76 -0.60 10.76
C PHE A 300 26.26 -1.46 11.94
N SER A 301 25.41 -2.34 12.48
CA SER A 301 25.78 -3.29 13.52
C SER A 301 26.89 -4.25 13.04
N ALA A 302 26.82 -4.71 11.79
CA ALA A 302 27.86 -5.57 11.21
C ALA A 302 29.21 -4.85 11.13
N TRP A 303 29.24 -3.57 10.76
CA TRP A 303 30.46 -2.76 10.80
C TRP A 303 31.03 -2.68 12.21
N LEU A 304 30.20 -2.34 13.20
CA LEU A 304 30.61 -2.21 14.59
C LEU A 304 31.16 -3.53 15.13
N LEU A 305 30.39 -4.62 14.97
CA LEU A 305 30.77 -5.95 15.43
C LEU A 305 32.03 -6.46 14.72
N THR A 306 32.19 -6.18 13.42
CA THR A 306 33.41 -6.55 12.69
C THR A 306 34.63 -5.84 13.29
N HIS A 307 34.56 -4.54 13.56
CA HIS A 307 35.67 -3.83 14.18
C HIS A 307 35.95 -4.29 15.62
N LEU A 308 34.93 -4.71 16.38
CA LEU A 308 35.13 -5.24 17.73
C LEU A 308 35.77 -6.64 17.75
N VAL A 309 35.37 -7.49 16.82
CA VAL A 309 35.64 -8.94 16.87
C VAL A 309 36.79 -9.35 15.97
N TYR A 310 36.96 -8.68 14.83
CA TYR A 310 37.98 -9.07 13.86
C TYR A 310 39.41 -8.87 14.39
N TRP A 311 39.69 -7.78 15.12
CA TRP A 311 41.05 -7.52 15.60
C TRP A 311 41.57 -8.58 16.59
N PRO A 312 40.83 -8.94 17.66
CA PRO A 312 41.23 -10.04 18.54
C PRO A 312 41.42 -11.36 17.79
N ILE A 313 40.50 -11.70 16.87
CA ILE A 313 40.57 -12.92 16.06
C ILE A 313 41.82 -12.90 15.17
N SER A 314 42.12 -11.78 14.51
CA SER A 314 43.28 -11.65 13.62
C SER A 314 44.60 -11.84 14.37
N PHE A 315 44.66 -11.46 15.65
CA PHE A 315 45.81 -11.66 16.53
C PHE A 315 45.99 -13.15 16.88
N LEU A 316 44.90 -13.85 17.20
CA LEU A 316 44.92 -15.29 17.55
C LEU A 316 45.34 -16.19 16.38
N PHE A 317 44.88 -15.90 15.16
CA PHE A 317 45.14 -16.74 13.98
C PHE A 317 46.42 -16.38 13.20
N ASN A 318 47.11 -15.30 13.60
CA ASN A 318 48.42 -14.83 13.13
C ASN A 318 48.73 -15.09 11.63
N SER A 319 47.78 -14.79 10.74
CA SER A 319 47.99 -14.90 9.31
C SER A 319 46.98 -14.07 8.51
N THR A 320 47.50 -13.14 7.73
CA THR A 320 46.73 -12.32 6.77
C THR A 320 47.30 -12.44 5.36
N ASP A 321 48.26 -13.35 5.13
CA ASP A 321 49.06 -13.39 3.89
C ASP A 321 48.18 -13.65 2.65
N PHE A 322 47.97 -12.58 1.87
CA PHE A 322 47.38 -12.66 0.54
C PHE A 322 48.34 -13.39 -0.41
N ARG A 323 47.80 -14.00 -1.48
CA ARG A 323 48.64 -14.49 -2.58
C ARG A 323 49.39 -13.33 -3.26
N ASP A 324 50.63 -13.57 -3.69
CA ASP A 324 51.54 -12.49 -4.12
C ASP A 324 51.03 -11.69 -5.32
N TRP A 325 50.26 -12.33 -6.21
CA TRP A 325 49.68 -11.66 -7.37
C TRP A 325 48.69 -10.54 -6.99
N LEU A 326 48.07 -10.63 -5.81
CA LEU A 326 47.09 -9.66 -5.29
C LEU A 326 47.77 -8.40 -4.75
N LEU A 327 48.99 -8.53 -4.24
CA LEU A 327 49.79 -7.44 -3.68
C LEU A 327 50.52 -6.63 -4.76
N LYS A 328 50.60 -7.16 -5.99
CA LYS A 328 51.19 -6.43 -7.14
C LYS A 328 50.33 -5.22 -7.52
N PRO A 329 50.93 -4.12 -8.02
CA PRO A 329 50.18 -2.98 -8.53
C PRO A 329 49.20 -3.38 -9.63
N ALA A 330 47.98 -2.83 -9.58
CA ALA A 330 46.89 -3.12 -10.53
C ALA A 330 47.11 -2.45 -11.90
N TYR A 331 48.14 -2.87 -12.64
CA TYR A 331 48.49 -2.29 -13.95
C TYR A 331 47.34 -2.33 -14.96
N TRP A 332 46.48 -3.34 -14.89
CA TRP A 332 45.29 -3.47 -15.73
C TRP A 332 44.33 -2.28 -15.56
N ALA A 333 44.23 -1.69 -14.36
CA ALA A 333 43.35 -0.56 -14.08
C ALA A 333 43.79 0.71 -14.82
N LEU A 334 45.08 0.80 -15.23
CA LEU A 334 45.59 1.91 -16.04
C LEU A 334 45.06 1.93 -17.47
N TRP A 335 44.48 0.82 -17.95
CA TRP A 335 43.80 0.75 -19.24
C TRP A 335 42.70 1.81 -19.35
N SER A 336 42.00 2.08 -18.24
CA SER A 336 40.99 3.14 -18.15
C SER A 336 41.54 4.52 -18.53
N LEU A 337 42.76 4.83 -18.06
CA LEU A 337 43.42 6.10 -18.33
C LEU A 337 43.91 6.21 -19.79
N ARG A 338 44.27 5.09 -20.41
CA ARG A 338 44.72 5.03 -21.81
C ARG A 338 43.57 5.20 -22.81
N HIS A 339 42.44 4.54 -22.55
CA HIS A 339 41.29 4.49 -23.48
C HIS A 339 40.08 5.36 -23.08
N ARG A 340 40.31 6.32 -22.17
CA ARG A 340 39.31 7.21 -21.58
C ARG A 340 38.20 7.75 -22.51
N ARG A 341 38.52 8.18 -23.74
CA ARG A 341 37.50 8.74 -24.67
C ARG A 341 36.48 7.68 -25.10
N LYS A 342 36.93 6.46 -25.37
CA LYS A 342 36.07 5.33 -25.74
C LYS A 342 35.16 4.94 -24.57
N ILE A 343 35.71 4.95 -23.35
CA ILE A 343 34.97 4.61 -22.12
C ILE A 343 33.88 5.65 -21.83
N LEU A 344 34.19 6.95 -21.98
CA LEU A 344 33.21 8.01 -21.80
C LEU A 344 32.08 7.94 -22.85
N LEU A 345 32.42 7.63 -24.12
CA LEU A 345 31.42 7.41 -25.17
C LEU A 345 30.53 6.20 -24.86
N ALA A 346 31.12 5.07 -24.45
CA ALA A 346 30.36 3.89 -24.06
C ALA A 346 29.42 4.17 -22.88
N GLY A 347 29.89 4.90 -21.86
CA GLY A 347 29.05 5.34 -20.76
C GLY A 347 27.89 6.21 -21.25
N LEU A 348 28.15 7.20 -22.11
CA LEU A 348 27.09 8.04 -22.69
C LEU A 348 26.02 7.22 -23.42
N VAL A 349 26.43 6.21 -24.20
CA VAL A 349 25.51 5.27 -24.85
C VAL A 349 24.65 4.54 -23.83
N VAL A 350 25.23 4.05 -22.72
CA VAL A 350 24.48 3.41 -21.63
C VAL A 350 23.49 4.39 -20.98
N PHE A 351 23.84 5.66 -20.80
CA PHE A 351 22.92 6.68 -20.29
C PHE A 351 21.73 6.92 -21.24
N ILE A 352 21.99 7.03 -22.55
CA ILE A 352 20.94 7.24 -23.56
C ILE A 352 20.02 6.01 -23.63
N LEU A 353 20.59 4.80 -23.70
CA LEU A 353 19.83 3.56 -23.72
C LEU A 353 19.01 3.39 -22.43
N GLY A 354 19.61 3.65 -21.27
CA GLY A 354 18.91 3.56 -19.99
C GLY A 354 17.74 4.55 -19.88
N GLY A 355 17.92 5.79 -20.36
CA GLY A 355 16.83 6.76 -20.44
C GLY A 355 15.69 6.32 -21.36
N TYR A 356 16.02 5.77 -22.54
CA TYR A 356 15.03 5.21 -23.47
C TYR A 356 14.29 4.00 -22.84
N SER A 357 15.01 3.11 -22.17
CA SER A 357 14.46 1.91 -21.52
C SER A 357 13.41 2.21 -20.46
N VAL A 358 13.46 3.36 -19.78
CA VAL A 358 12.42 3.79 -18.83
C VAL A 358 11.03 3.81 -19.47
N THR A 359 10.94 4.20 -20.75
CA THR A 359 9.67 4.28 -21.48
C THR A 359 9.11 2.92 -21.88
N LYS A 360 9.93 1.87 -21.84
CA LYS A 360 9.62 0.51 -22.30
C LYS A 360 9.51 -0.52 -21.17
N ILE A 361 9.54 -0.08 -19.91
CA ILE A 361 9.36 -0.95 -18.74
C ILE A 361 7.96 -1.60 -18.77
N ASN A 362 7.92 -2.91 -18.57
CA ASN A 362 6.69 -3.65 -18.39
C ASN A 362 6.20 -3.54 -16.94
N TRP A 363 5.03 -2.94 -16.71
CA TRP A 363 4.43 -2.79 -15.37
C TRP A 363 3.38 -3.88 -15.04
N ASN A 364 3.21 -4.87 -15.92
CA ASN A 364 2.06 -5.77 -15.88
C ASN A 364 2.39 -7.09 -15.17
N ALA A 365 2.47 -7.06 -13.84
CA ALA A 365 2.71 -8.26 -13.05
C ALA A 365 1.47 -9.19 -12.98
N ARG A 366 1.72 -10.48 -12.76
CA ARG A 366 0.74 -11.52 -12.41
C ARG A 366 0.95 -11.99 -10.98
N ALA A 367 -0.11 -12.49 -10.36
CA ALA A 367 -0.09 -12.86 -8.95
C ALA A 367 0.58 -14.22 -8.70
N LEU A 368 0.41 -15.20 -9.59
CA LEU A 368 0.94 -16.56 -9.38
C LEU A 368 2.40 -16.73 -9.81
N ASP A 369 2.97 -15.76 -10.52
CA ASP A 369 4.36 -15.79 -11.00
C ASP A 369 5.40 -15.93 -9.87
N ASP A 370 5.11 -15.44 -8.67
CA ASP A 370 6.06 -15.45 -7.53
C ASP A 370 6.09 -16.80 -6.78
N LEU A 371 5.19 -17.72 -7.13
CA LEU A 371 5.13 -19.05 -6.52
C LEU A 371 6.27 -19.95 -7.02
N PRO A 372 6.81 -20.86 -6.19
CA PRO A 372 7.85 -21.78 -6.65
C PRO A 372 7.37 -22.68 -7.81
N GLU A 373 8.10 -22.65 -8.94
CA GLU A 373 7.72 -23.31 -10.21
C GLU A 373 7.51 -24.84 -10.10
N HIS A 374 8.28 -25.52 -9.24
CA HIS A 374 8.26 -26.99 -9.14
C HIS A 374 7.30 -27.53 -8.08
N GLN A 375 6.56 -26.68 -7.37
CA GLN A 375 5.66 -27.13 -6.32
C GLN A 375 4.34 -27.62 -6.88
N ASN A 376 3.86 -28.76 -6.36
CA ASN A 376 2.57 -29.32 -6.77
C ASN A 376 1.44 -28.33 -6.52
N THR A 377 1.49 -27.62 -5.40
CA THR A 377 0.52 -26.59 -5.00
C THR A 377 0.37 -25.49 -6.05
N ARG A 378 1.47 -25.03 -6.68
CA ARG A 378 1.40 -24.05 -7.77
C ARG A 378 0.67 -24.61 -8.98
N LYS A 379 1.02 -25.83 -9.41
CA LYS A 379 0.36 -26.51 -10.53
C LYS A 379 -1.14 -26.70 -10.27
N THR A 380 -1.50 -27.11 -9.05
CA THR A 380 -2.90 -27.22 -8.61
C THR A 380 -3.61 -25.86 -8.71
N THR A 381 -3.00 -24.78 -8.22
CA THR A 381 -3.59 -23.44 -8.29
C THR A 381 -3.76 -22.96 -9.73
N GLU A 382 -2.76 -23.14 -10.59
CA GLU A 382 -2.87 -22.77 -12.02
C GLU A 382 -3.92 -23.61 -12.76
N PHE A 383 -4.05 -24.90 -12.41
CA PHE A 383 -5.10 -25.76 -12.96
C PHE A 383 -6.50 -25.28 -12.51
N MET A 384 -6.63 -24.92 -11.24
CA MET A 384 -7.88 -24.36 -10.70
C MET A 384 -8.25 -23.03 -11.36
N ASP A 385 -7.27 -22.16 -11.57
CA ASP A 385 -7.47 -20.86 -12.22
C ASP A 385 -8.06 -21.01 -13.63
N LYS A 386 -7.54 -21.97 -14.40
CA LYS A 386 -7.99 -22.25 -15.77
C LYS A 386 -9.34 -22.97 -15.82
N ASN A 387 -9.56 -23.97 -14.97
CA ASN A 387 -10.68 -24.90 -15.11
C ASN A 387 -11.88 -24.63 -14.18
N PHE A 388 -11.68 -23.92 -13.07
CA PHE A 388 -12.69 -23.68 -12.03
C PHE A 388 -13.13 -22.21 -11.89
N GLY A 389 -13.04 -21.46 -13.01
CA GLY A 389 -13.58 -20.10 -13.09
C GLY A 389 -12.75 -19.06 -12.34
N GLY A 390 -11.42 -19.19 -12.35
CA GLY A 390 -10.49 -18.23 -11.76
C GLY A 390 -10.21 -18.45 -10.27
N THR A 391 -9.05 -17.97 -9.81
CA THR A 391 -8.61 -18.09 -8.41
C THR A 391 -8.52 -16.75 -7.67
N LEU A 392 -8.44 -15.63 -8.40
CA LEU A 392 -8.27 -14.31 -7.79
C LEU A 392 -9.63 -13.67 -7.53
N ASP A 393 -9.97 -13.41 -6.27
CA ASP A 393 -11.24 -12.79 -5.93
C ASP A 393 -11.24 -11.27 -6.16
N MET A 394 -12.38 -10.80 -6.64
CA MET A 394 -12.71 -9.40 -6.91
C MET A 394 -14.14 -9.15 -6.44
N ASN A 395 -14.30 -8.28 -5.46
CA ASN A 395 -15.58 -7.97 -4.84
C ASN A 395 -16.08 -6.62 -5.33
N PHE A 396 -17.32 -6.57 -5.84
CA PHE A 396 -17.99 -5.32 -6.16
C PHE A 396 -19.18 -5.12 -5.22
N VAL A 397 -19.21 -3.99 -4.52
CA VAL A 397 -20.34 -3.64 -3.67
C VAL A 397 -21.16 -2.54 -4.33
N VAL A 398 -22.44 -2.82 -4.52
CA VAL A 398 -23.42 -1.89 -5.10
C VAL A 398 -24.24 -1.30 -3.95
N HIS A 399 -23.90 -0.07 -3.57
CA HIS A 399 -24.56 0.69 -2.51
C HIS A 399 -25.71 1.52 -3.07
N ARG A 400 -26.95 1.28 -2.62
CA ARG A 400 -28.12 2.04 -3.06
C ARG A 400 -28.58 3.07 -2.01
N PRO A 401 -28.77 4.36 -2.38
CA PRO A 401 -29.05 5.43 -1.42
C PRO A 401 -30.51 5.48 -0.93
N LEU A 402 -31.46 4.96 -1.70
CA LEU A 402 -32.90 5.08 -1.42
C LEU A 402 -33.50 3.78 -0.85
N GLU A 403 -34.26 3.87 0.25
CA GLU A 403 -34.99 2.74 0.84
C GLU A 403 -35.98 2.09 -0.12
N LYS A 404 -36.60 2.91 -0.99
CA LYS A 404 -37.51 2.46 -2.04
C LYS A 404 -36.83 1.71 -3.19
N LEU A 405 -35.50 1.57 -3.19
CA LEU A 405 -34.74 0.85 -4.21
C LEU A 405 -33.92 -0.31 -3.59
N ASN A 406 -34.44 -1.00 -2.58
CA ASN A 406 -33.72 -2.11 -1.95
C ASN A 406 -33.62 -3.37 -2.84
N TRP A 407 -32.82 -4.35 -2.39
CA TRP A 407 -32.58 -5.61 -3.09
C TRP A 407 -33.69 -6.66 -2.92
N ASN A 408 -34.75 -6.37 -2.16
CA ASN A 408 -35.93 -7.22 -2.03
C ASN A 408 -36.95 -7.04 -3.18
N GLN A 409 -36.57 -6.38 -4.27
CA GLN A 409 -37.44 -6.10 -5.40
C GLN A 409 -37.13 -7.00 -6.59
N ALA A 410 -38.14 -7.67 -7.13
CA ALA A 410 -37.98 -8.54 -8.31
C ALA A 410 -37.40 -7.79 -9.51
N ARG A 411 -37.77 -6.50 -9.70
CA ARG A 411 -37.21 -5.64 -10.76
C ARG A 411 -35.70 -5.42 -10.59
N SER A 412 -35.23 -5.27 -9.35
CA SER A 412 -33.80 -5.11 -9.04
C SER A 412 -33.02 -6.38 -9.37
N ILE A 413 -33.58 -7.55 -9.03
CA ILE A 413 -32.98 -8.86 -9.31
C ILE A 413 -32.93 -9.15 -10.81
N LYS A 414 -33.98 -8.83 -11.57
CA LYS A 414 -33.99 -8.98 -13.04
C LYS A 414 -32.94 -8.10 -13.72
N LYS A 415 -32.80 -6.83 -13.30
CA LYS A 415 -31.74 -5.94 -13.80
C LYS A 415 -30.34 -6.45 -13.43
N LEU A 416 -30.19 -6.98 -12.21
CA LEU A 416 -28.93 -7.58 -11.76
C LEU A 416 -28.54 -8.74 -12.65
N ASP A 417 -29.47 -9.65 -12.95
CA ASP A 417 -29.18 -10.84 -13.75
C ASP A 417 -28.62 -10.50 -15.13
N ILE A 418 -29.22 -9.51 -15.81
CA ILE A 418 -28.74 -9.02 -17.12
C ILE A 418 -27.32 -8.44 -16.98
N ALA A 419 -27.07 -7.64 -15.95
CA ALA A 419 -25.75 -7.07 -15.70
C ALA A 419 -24.71 -8.17 -15.44
N LEU A 420 -25.06 -9.20 -14.66
CA LEU A 420 -24.14 -10.30 -14.37
C LEU A 420 -23.88 -11.16 -15.59
N ASP A 421 -24.85 -11.37 -16.48
CA ASP A 421 -24.65 -12.09 -17.75
C ASP A 421 -23.69 -11.33 -18.68
N GLU A 422 -23.75 -10.00 -18.70
CA GLU A 422 -22.79 -9.16 -19.44
C GLU A 422 -21.37 -9.31 -18.83
N ILE A 423 -21.25 -9.32 -17.50
CA ILE A 423 -19.97 -9.50 -16.78
C ILE A 423 -19.41 -10.92 -17.00
N LYS A 424 -20.24 -11.96 -16.96
CA LYS A 424 -19.84 -13.38 -17.16
C LYS A 424 -19.24 -13.63 -18.55
N ARG A 425 -19.51 -12.79 -19.55
CA ARG A 425 -18.96 -12.89 -20.92
C ARG A 425 -17.56 -12.29 -21.07
N LEU A 426 -17.09 -11.52 -20.09
CA LEU A 426 -15.76 -10.91 -20.16
C LEU A 426 -14.67 -11.98 -20.03
N LYS A 427 -13.70 -11.97 -20.96
CA LYS A 427 -12.66 -13.02 -21.05
C LYS A 427 -11.86 -13.25 -19.76
N VAL A 428 -11.60 -12.19 -18.98
CA VAL A 428 -10.84 -12.25 -17.72
C VAL A 428 -11.69 -12.80 -16.57
N VAL A 429 -13.01 -12.68 -16.66
CA VAL A 429 -13.96 -13.14 -15.65
C VAL A 429 -14.12 -14.64 -15.79
N GLY A 430 -13.67 -15.38 -14.79
CA GLY A 430 -13.83 -16.82 -14.75
C GLY A 430 -15.19 -17.25 -14.19
N SER A 431 -15.67 -16.56 -13.15
CA SER A 431 -16.99 -16.81 -12.56
C SER A 431 -17.52 -15.57 -11.83
N VAL A 432 -18.84 -15.50 -11.69
CA VAL A 432 -19.54 -14.42 -10.99
C VAL A 432 -20.59 -15.06 -10.11
N LEU A 433 -20.64 -14.62 -8.86
CA LEU A 433 -21.60 -15.08 -7.87
C LEU A 433 -22.29 -13.88 -7.20
N SER A 434 -23.62 -13.89 -7.21
CA SER A 434 -24.44 -12.96 -6.43
C SER A 434 -25.79 -13.57 -6.03
N VAL A 435 -26.67 -12.75 -5.45
CA VAL A 435 -27.95 -13.19 -4.86
C VAL A 435 -28.91 -13.83 -5.88
N ASN A 436 -28.84 -13.41 -7.15
CA ASN A 436 -29.63 -13.97 -8.24
C ASN A 436 -29.34 -15.46 -8.47
N ASP A 437 -28.08 -15.88 -8.31
CA ASP A 437 -27.67 -17.27 -8.50
C ASP A 437 -28.30 -18.17 -7.41
N PHE A 438 -28.42 -17.68 -6.16
CA PHE A 438 -29.17 -18.34 -5.10
C PHE A 438 -30.68 -18.42 -5.40
N TYR A 439 -31.28 -17.37 -5.97
CA TYR A 439 -32.69 -17.45 -6.37
C TYR A 439 -32.95 -18.40 -7.53
N LYS A 440 -31.96 -18.59 -8.43
CA LYS A 440 -32.00 -19.58 -9.50
C LYS A 440 -31.81 -21.00 -8.97
N SER A 441 -31.03 -21.22 -7.91
CA SER A 441 -30.83 -22.56 -7.33
C SER A 441 -32.07 -23.14 -6.67
N LEU A 442 -33.02 -22.31 -6.22
CA LEU A 442 -34.32 -22.75 -5.69
C LEU A 442 -35.38 -23.01 -6.78
N ALA A 443 -35.07 -22.80 -8.06
CA ALA A 443 -36.05 -22.97 -9.12
C ALA A 443 -36.31 -24.46 -9.42
N ASN A 444 -37.58 -24.84 -9.59
CA ASN A 444 -37.99 -26.23 -9.82
C ASN A 444 -37.29 -26.80 -11.09
N PRO A 445 -36.49 -27.87 -10.98
CA PRO A 445 -35.76 -28.48 -12.11
C PRO A 445 -36.68 -29.00 -13.22
N LYS A 446 -37.89 -29.47 -12.88
CA LYS A 446 -38.87 -30.05 -13.80
C LYS A 446 -39.60 -28.99 -14.65
N ALA A 447 -39.73 -27.76 -14.14
CA ALA A 447 -40.46 -26.68 -14.82
C ALA A 447 -39.70 -26.03 -15.99
N ASN A 448 -38.52 -26.53 -16.34
CA ASN A 448 -37.64 -26.00 -17.37
C ASN A 448 -37.38 -24.47 -17.24
N SER A 449 -37.38 -23.97 -16.00
CA SER A 449 -37.43 -22.54 -15.76
C SER A 449 -36.34 -22.14 -14.78
N ASN A 450 -35.29 -21.50 -15.28
CA ASN A 450 -34.29 -20.79 -14.48
C ASN A 450 -34.92 -19.48 -13.96
N ARG A 451 -36.05 -19.60 -13.25
CA ARG A 451 -36.97 -18.49 -12.99
C ARG A 451 -36.46 -17.65 -11.82
N LEU A 452 -35.94 -16.47 -12.18
CA LEU A 452 -35.82 -15.35 -11.26
C LEU A 452 -37.18 -15.03 -10.62
N PRO A 453 -37.18 -14.43 -9.42
CA PRO A 453 -38.42 -14.06 -8.76
C PRO A 453 -39.34 -13.20 -9.65
N ALA A 454 -40.60 -13.61 -9.78
CA ALA A 454 -41.57 -12.92 -10.64
C ALA A 454 -42.11 -11.64 -9.99
N SER A 455 -42.30 -11.68 -8.67
CA SER A 455 -42.88 -10.62 -7.85
C SER A 455 -42.04 -10.36 -6.59
N ASN A 456 -42.31 -9.26 -5.87
CA ASN A 456 -41.64 -8.99 -4.60
C ASN A 456 -42.02 -10.01 -3.51
N ALA A 457 -43.21 -10.60 -3.60
CA ALA A 457 -43.63 -11.68 -2.69
C ALA A 457 -42.77 -12.93 -2.88
N ASP A 458 -42.48 -13.30 -4.13
CA ASP A 458 -41.59 -14.42 -4.49
C ASP A 458 -40.14 -14.17 -4.01
N VAL A 459 -39.65 -12.93 -4.06
CA VAL A 459 -38.35 -12.57 -3.44
C VAL A 459 -38.36 -12.80 -1.92
N SER A 460 -39.42 -12.36 -1.24
CA SER A 460 -39.57 -12.52 0.20
C SER A 460 -39.71 -13.99 0.60
N GLU A 461 -40.47 -14.77 -0.15
CA GLU A 461 -40.63 -16.21 0.04
C GLU A 461 -39.29 -16.93 -0.09
N LYS A 462 -38.53 -16.68 -1.16
CA LYS A 462 -37.20 -17.28 -1.35
C LYS A 462 -36.21 -16.86 -0.26
N ASN A 463 -36.23 -15.60 0.17
CA ASN A 463 -35.42 -15.13 1.28
C ASN A 463 -35.79 -15.83 2.60
N PHE A 464 -37.09 -16.08 2.82
CA PHE A 464 -37.57 -16.82 3.98
C PHE A 464 -37.09 -18.28 3.94
N LEU A 465 -37.18 -18.96 2.80
CA LEU A 465 -36.66 -20.32 2.64
C LEU A 465 -35.16 -20.41 2.99
N PHE A 466 -34.34 -19.46 2.54
CA PHE A 466 -32.93 -19.40 2.92
C PHE A 466 -32.69 -19.08 4.41
N SER A 467 -33.63 -18.40 5.06
CA SER A 467 -33.55 -18.11 6.50
C SER A 467 -33.88 -19.32 7.39
N LEU A 468 -34.54 -20.34 6.84
CA LEU A 468 -34.83 -21.59 7.56
C LEU A 468 -33.60 -22.49 7.69
N GLY A 469 -32.57 -22.30 6.85
CA GLY A 469 -31.31 -23.04 6.94
C GLY A 469 -30.44 -22.57 8.11
N GLN A 470 -29.57 -23.45 8.63
CA GLN A 470 -28.65 -23.12 9.74
C GLN A 470 -27.77 -21.89 9.46
N GLN A 471 -27.43 -21.65 8.19
CA GLN A 471 -26.73 -20.45 7.74
C GLN A 471 -27.48 -19.86 6.56
N ASN A 472 -27.90 -18.60 6.68
CA ASN A 472 -28.53 -17.89 5.56
C ASN A 472 -27.45 -17.38 4.60
N PRO A 473 -27.28 -17.98 3.40
CA PRO A 473 -26.23 -17.55 2.47
C PRO A 473 -26.46 -16.14 1.93
N ILE A 474 -27.70 -15.63 1.97
CA ILE A 474 -28.06 -14.30 1.50
C ILE A 474 -27.42 -13.22 2.37
N ASP A 475 -27.23 -13.45 3.67
CA ASP A 475 -26.56 -12.50 4.58
C ASP A 475 -25.10 -12.24 4.16
N SER A 476 -24.50 -13.20 3.43
CA SER A 476 -23.13 -13.07 2.89
C SER A 476 -23.03 -12.26 1.59
N LEU A 477 -24.17 -11.83 1.05
CA LEU A 477 -24.29 -11.16 -0.25
C LEU A 477 -25.16 -9.91 -0.21
N VAL A 478 -26.13 -9.81 0.68
CA VAL A 478 -27.02 -8.67 0.83
C VAL A 478 -26.96 -8.20 2.28
N SER A 479 -26.68 -6.92 2.49
CA SER A 479 -26.61 -6.34 3.84
C SER A 479 -27.96 -6.43 4.56
N ASN A 480 -27.94 -6.38 5.90
CA ASN A 480 -29.15 -6.47 6.73
C ASN A 480 -30.21 -5.42 6.36
N ASP A 481 -29.78 -4.19 6.03
CA ASP A 481 -30.64 -3.09 5.58
C ASP A 481 -31.18 -3.24 4.13
N LYS A 482 -30.75 -4.30 3.43
CA LYS A 482 -31.08 -4.61 2.04
C LYS A 482 -30.69 -3.52 1.04
N LYS A 483 -29.82 -2.56 1.42
CA LYS A 483 -29.36 -1.45 0.56
C LYS A 483 -28.07 -1.78 -0.19
N ASN A 484 -27.26 -2.69 0.35
CA ASN A 484 -25.96 -3.04 -0.22
C ASN A 484 -25.98 -4.47 -0.73
N LEU A 485 -25.48 -4.67 -1.95
CA LEU A 485 -25.30 -5.98 -2.57
C LEU A 485 -23.83 -6.19 -2.87
N LEU A 486 -23.32 -7.36 -2.51
CA LEU A 486 -22.01 -7.86 -2.89
C LEU A 486 -22.14 -8.76 -4.13
N ILE A 487 -21.31 -8.46 -5.12
CA ILE A 487 -21.10 -9.28 -6.31
C ILE A 487 -19.67 -9.81 -6.21
N LYS A 488 -19.54 -11.13 -6.04
CA LYS A 488 -18.24 -11.80 -5.97
C LYS A 488 -17.85 -12.23 -7.37
N VAL A 489 -16.76 -11.71 -7.90
CA VAL A 489 -16.22 -12.06 -9.21
C VAL A 489 -14.88 -12.75 -9.00
N ARG A 490 -14.63 -13.83 -9.73
CA ARG A 490 -13.30 -14.46 -9.77
C ARG A 490 -12.65 -14.16 -11.11
N TYR A 491 -11.46 -13.58 -11.05
CA TYR A 491 -10.61 -13.35 -12.20
C TYR A 491 -9.64 -14.52 -12.39
N GLN A 492 -9.31 -14.77 -13.65
CA GLN A 492 -8.13 -15.55 -14.01
C GLN A 492 -6.87 -14.75 -13.70
N ASP A 493 -5.74 -15.43 -13.46
CA ASP A 493 -4.45 -14.77 -13.26
C ASP A 493 -3.91 -14.21 -14.58
N VAL A 494 -4.28 -12.96 -14.85
CA VAL A 494 -3.89 -12.21 -16.04
C VAL A 494 -3.02 -11.00 -15.67
N PRO A 495 -2.24 -10.44 -16.62
CA PRO A 495 -1.46 -9.25 -16.35
C PRO A 495 -2.28 -8.09 -15.77
N SER A 496 -1.67 -7.36 -14.84
CA SER A 496 -2.29 -6.29 -14.05
C SER A 496 -3.07 -5.22 -14.85
N ASN A 497 -2.65 -4.88 -16.07
CA ASN A 497 -3.39 -3.95 -16.93
C ASN A 497 -4.76 -4.49 -17.38
N LEU A 498 -4.86 -5.78 -17.67
CA LEU A 498 -6.11 -6.43 -18.06
C LEU A 498 -7.07 -6.52 -16.89
N VAL A 499 -6.56 -6.75 -15.67
CA VAL A 499 -7.34 -6.67 -14.42
C VAL A 499 -7.99 -5.29 -14.32
N ASN A 500 -7.21 -4.21 -14.42
CA ASN A 500 -7.72 -2.84 -14.32
C ASN A 500 -8.74 -2.50 -15.43
N LYS A 501 -8.42 -2.83 -16.68
CA LYS A 501 -9.36 -2.64 -17.81
C LYS A 501 -10.68 -3.36 -17.58
N THR A 502 -10.63 -4.61 -17.10
CA THR A 502 -11.82 -5.41 -16.81
C THR A 502 -12.60 -4.83 -15.64
N THR A 503 -11.94 -4.45 -14.55
CA THR A 503 -12.58 -3.82 -13.39
C THR A 503 -13.31 -2.54 -13.78
N ASN A 504 -12.67 -1.64 -14.54
CA ASN A 504 -13.34 -0.41 -15.02
C ASN A 504 -14.52 -0.71 -15.94
N HIS A 505 -14.42 -1.76 -16.77
CA HIS A 505 -15.51 -2.20 -17.63
C HIS A 505 -16.69 -2.73 -16.80
N ILE A 506 -16.43 -3.55 -15.78
CA ILE A 506 -17.48 -4.05 -14.86
C ILE A 506 -18.14 -2.90 -14.11
N GLU A 507 -17.36 -1.94 -13.59
CA GLU A 507 -17.93 -0.75 -12.95
C GLU A 507 -18.80 0.06 -13.91
N SER A 508 -18.41 0.17 -15.19
CA SER A 508 -19.23 0.80 -16.22
C SER A 508 -20.55 0.06 -16.47
N ILE A 509 -20.51 -1.28 -16.59
CA ILE A 509 -21.71 -2.12 -16.70
C ILE A 509 -22.63 -1.89 -15.49
N LEU A 510 -22.09 -1.95 -14.27
CA LEU A 510 -22.88 -1.77 -13.06
C LEU A 510 -23.49 -0.36 -12.97
N ARG A 511 -22.77 0.69 -13.39
CA ARG A 511 -23.30 2.07 -13.47
C ARG A 511 -24.38 2.22 -14.52
N LYS A 512 -24.31 1.50 -15.64
CA LYS A 512 -25.33 1.48 -16.69
C LYS A 512 -26.67 0.92 -16.17
N TYR A 513 -26.65 -0.18 -15.42
CA TYR A 513 -27.89 -0.78 -14.88
C TYR A 513 -28.36 -0.14 -13.56
N PHE A 514 -27.44 0.43 -12.78
CA PHE A 514 -27.69 1.04 -11.47
C PHE A 514 -27.03 2.43 -11.35
N PRO A 515 -27.52 3.44 -12.08
CA PRO A 515 -26.89 4.77 -12.12
C PRO A 515 -26.93 5.52 -10.79
N GLU A 516 -27.97 5.26 -9.98
CA GLU A 516 -28.15 5.83 -8.63
C GLU A 516 -27.23 5.18 -7.58
N ALA A 517 -26.57 4.07 -7.90
CA ALA A 517 -25.79 3.31 -6.95
C ALA A 517 -24.33 3.75 -6.92
N LYS A 518 -23.75 3.84 -5.72
CA LYS A 518 -22.31 3.95 -5.57
C LYS A 518 -21.70 2.55 -5.65
N ILE A 519 -20.77 2.34 -6.57
CA ILE A 519 -20.03 1.08 -6.70
C ILE A 519 -18.67 1.24 -6.05
N THR A 520 -18.30 0.28 -5.21
CA THR A 520 -16.95 0.13 -4.69
C THR A 520 -16.41 -1.25 -5.05
N SER A 521 -15.09 -1.35 -5.19
CA SER A 521 -14.42 -2.54 -5.65
C SER A 521 -13.25 -2.90 -4.72
N SER A 522 -13.14 -4.17 -4.36
CA SER A 522 -12.17 -4.70 -3.40
C SER A 522 -11.81 -6.15 -3.75
N GLY A 523 -11.13 -6.87 -2.86
CA GLY A 523 -10.67 -8.24 -3.08
C GLY A 523 -9.19 -8.32 -3.48
N PHE A 524 -8.66 -9.54 -3.46
CA PHE A 524 -7.22 -9.77 -3.64
C PHE A 524 -6.69 -9.24 -4.98
N ALA A 525 -7.45 -9.40 -6.08
CA ALA A 525 -7.02 -8.93 -7.40
C ALA A 525 -6.79 -7.41 -7.43
N GLN A 526 -7.70 -6.63 -6.83
CA GLN A 526 -7.58 -5.17 -6.74
C GLN A 526 -6.39 -4.75 -5.88
N GLN A 527 -6.22 -5.41 -4.73
CA GLN A 527 -5.14 -5.10 -3.81
C GLN A 527 -3.77 -5.40 -4.43
N PHE A 528 -3.63 -6.56 -5.08
CA PHE A 528 -2.41 -6.96 -5.77
C PHE A 528 -2.06 -5.99 -6.91
N HIS A 529 -3.06 -5.61 -7.71
CA HIS A 529 -2.90 -4.64 -8.78
C HIS A 529 -2.36 -3.29 -8.27
N THR A 530 -3.05 -2.72 -7.28
CA THR A 530 -2.70 -1.41 -6.70
C THR A 530 -1.31 -1.46 -6.08
N MET A 531 -1.02 -2.54 -5.34
CA MET A 531 0.30 -2.79 -4.73
C MET A 531 1.40 -2.81 -5.79
N ASN A 532 1.19 -3.53 -6.90
CA ASN A 532 2.20 -3.64 -7.93
C ASN A 532 2.49 -2.29 -8.62
N GLN A 533 1.46 -1.47 -8.86
CA GLN A 533 1.63 -0.19 -9.54
C GLN A 533 2.22 0.89 -8.65
N GLU A 534 1.72 1.05 -7.42
CA GLU A 534 2.14 2.13 -6.51
C GLU A 534 3.58 1.90 -6.04
N ILE A 535 3.85 0.72 -5.46
CA ILE A 535 5.15 0.45 -4.84
C ILE A 535 6.28 0.38 -5.88
N SER A 536 6.03 -0.24 -7.04
CA SER A 536 7.08 -0.35 -8.07
C SER A 536 7.45 1.02 -8.63
N LYS A 537 6.47 1.92 -8.81
CA LYS A 537 6.72 3.30 -9.26
C LYS A 537 7.46 4.08 -8.19
N ASP A 538 7.04 3.99 -6.93
CA ASP A 538 7.72 4.65 -5.82
C ASP A 538 9.20 4.27 -5.79
N LEU A 539 9.52 2.98 -5.84
CA LEU A 539 10.90 2.50 -5.77
C LEU A 539 11.74 2.90 -6.99
N VAL A 540 11.16 2.89 -8.20
CA VAL A 540 11.88 3.25 -9.44
C VAL A 540 11.95 4.75 -9.70
N PHE A 541 11.08 5.60 -9.15
CA PHE A 541 11.17 7.05 -9.35
C PHE A 541 11.75 7.77 -8.15
N ASN A 542 11.59 7.24 -6.93
CA ASN A 542 12.11 7.90 -5.74
C ASN A 542 13.63 7.74 -5.60
N PHE A 543 14.28 6.77 -6.26
CA PHE A 543 15.74 6.52 -6.15
C PHE A 543 16.64 7.75 -6.36
N TRP A 544 16.19 8.75 -7.12
CA TRP A 544 16.89 10.02 -7.28
C TRP A 544 17.21 10.73 -5.97
N HIS A 545 16.30 10.64 -5.00
CA HIS A 545 16.50 11.21 -3.67
C HIS A 545 17.56 10.45 -2.89
N ALA A 546 17.70 9.13 -3.09
CA ALA A 546 18.77 8.33 -2.48
C ALA A 546 20.15 8.74 -3.01
N ILE A 547 20.27 8.94 -4.33
CA ILE A 547 21.51 9.43 -4.97
C ILE A 547 21.85 10.84 -4.46
N LEU A 548 20.86 11.73 -4.35
CA LEU A 548 21.05 13.07 -3.82
C LEU A 548 21.56 13.04 -2.38
N LEU A 549 20.96 12.22 -1.51
CA LEU A 549 21.37 12.08 -0.12
C LEU A 549 22.78 11.48 0.00
N ALA A 550 23.10 10.45 -0.78
CA ALA A 550 24.46 9.89 -0.86
C ALA A 550 25.47 10.95 -1.31
N GLY A 551 25.12 11.74 -2.33
CA GLY A 551 25.93 12.86 -2.82
C GLY A 551 26.17 13.93 -1.75
N LEU A 552 25.17 14.28 -0.95
CA LEU A 552 25.33 15.20 0.18
C LEU A 552 26.30 14.66 1.23
N ILE A 553 26.16 13.38 1.61
CA ILE A 553 27.07 12.73 2.57
C ILE A 553 28.52 12.76 2.03
N LEU A 554 28.70 12.40 0.77
CA LEU A 554 30.00 12.41 0.11
C LEU A 554 30.59 13.83 -0.03
N MET A 555 29.75 14.84 -0.25
CA MET A 555 30.18 16.24 -0.31
C MET A 555 30.81 16.67 1.01
N PHE A 556 30.19 16.33 2.14
CA PHE A 556 30.74 16.61 3.46
C PHE A 556 31.99 15.77 3.74
N ALA A 557 31.95 14.47 3.44
CA ALA A 557 33.05 13.56 3.72
C ALA A 557 34.33 13.91 2.94
N PHE A 558 34.20 14.22 1.65
CA PHE A 558 35.32 14.61 0.80
C PHE A 558 35.67 16.10 0.89
N LYS A 559 34.88 16.89 1.64
CA LYS A 559 34.99 18.36 1.70
C LYS A 559 35.04 19.00 0.30
N SER A 560 34.33 18.40 -0.65
CA SER A 560 34.39 18.78 -2.06
C SER A 560 33.14 18.31 -2.79
N TRP A 561 32.27 19.26 -3.14
CA TRP A 561 31.08 18.99 -3.95
C TRP A 561 31.43 18.45 -5.34
N ARG A 562 32.60 18.84 -5.88
CA ARG A 562 33.09 18.32 -7.18
C ARG A 562 33.37 16.83 -7.11
N LEU A 563 34.05 16.37 -6.06
CA LEU A 563 34.33 14.95 -5.84
C LEU A 563 33.05 14.15 -5.55
N ALA A 564 32.06 14.76 -4.89
CA ALA A 564 30.77 14.13 -4.67
C ALA A 564 29.97 13.91 -5.97
N VAL A 565 29.88 14.92 -6.85
CA VAL A 565 29.22 14.75 -8.16
C VAL A 565 29.96 13.72 -9.02
N LEU A 566 31.30 13.74 -8.98
CA LEU A 566 32.16 12.75 -9.64
C LEU A 566 31.92 11.33 -9.13
N ALA A 567 31.60 11.17 -7.85
CA ALA A 567 31.24 9.89 -7.25
C ALA A 567 29.83 9.45 -7.67
N CYS A 568 28.86 10.35 -7.75
CA CYS A 568 27.48 9.98 -8.06
C CYS A 568 27.28 9.46 -9.49
N LEU A 569 27.94 10.07 -10.49
CA LEU A 569 27.69 9.76 -11.90
C LEU A 569 28.03 8.31 -12.32
N PRO A 570 29.24 7.78 -12.04
CA PRO A 570 29.56 6.38 -12.33
C PRO A 570 28.62 5.41 -11.62
N ASN A 571 28.17 5.79 -10.42
CA ASN A 571 27.23 5.02 -9.59
C ASN A 571 25.77 5.10 -10.07
N MET A 572 25.49 5.80 -11.17
CA MET A 572 24.24 5.67 -11.92
C MET A 572 24.25 4.52 -12.93
N LEU A 573 25.41 3.98 -13.29
CA LEU A 573 25.48 2.85 -14.22
C LEU A 573 24.76 1.59 -13.72
N PRO A 574 24.81 1.21 -12.42
CA PRO A 574 24.06 0.06 -11.90
C PRO A 574 22.55 0.12 -12.15
N PRO A 575 21.81 1.16 -11.71
CA PRO A 575 20.37 1.23 -11.99
C PRO A 575 20.06 1.35 -13.49
N LEU A 576 20.90 2.02 -14.28
CA LEU A 576 20.70 2.11 -15.74
C LEU A 576 20.87 0.76 -16.44
N ALA A 577 21.90 -0.01 -16.08
CA ALA A 577 22.12 -1.35 -16.62
C ALA A 577 20.94 -2.28 -16.28
N LEU A 578 20.41 -2.16 -15.07
CA LEU A 578 19.22 -2.89 -14.66
C LEU A 578 17.98 -2.49 -15.49
N LEU A 579 17.75 -1.20 -15.72
CA LEU A 579 16.64 -0.72 -16.56
C LEU A 579 16.73 -1.23 -18.00
N ILE A 580 17.94 -1.20 -18.59
CA ILE A 580 18.19 -1.73 -19.94
C ILE A 580 17.85 -3.22 -19.99
N TRP A 581 18.33 -3.99 -19.01
CA TRP A 581 18.08 -5.43 -18.96
C TRP A 581 16.61 -5.77 -18.79
N LEU A 582 15.91 -5.10 -17.86
CA LEU A 582 14.48 -5.32 -17.61
C LEU A 582 13.63 -4.93 -18.82
N SER A 583 13.96 -3.82 -19.48
CA SER A 583 13.30 -3.40 -20.71
C SER A 583 13.56 -4.36 -21.87
N TYR A 584 14.75 -4.94 -21.96
CA TYR A 584 15.09 -5.88 -23.03
C TYR A 584 14.34 -7.20 -22.87
N GLN A 585 14.33 -7.76 -21.66
CA GLN A 585 13.66 -9.03 -21.36
C GLN A 585 12.13 -8.91 -21.23
N GLN A 586 11.59 -7.68 -21.23
CA GLN A 586 10.17 -7.40 -21.01
C GLN A 586 9.61 -8.03 -19.72
N VAL A 587 10.46 -8.20 -18.71
CA VAL A 587 10.07 -8.76 -17.41
C VAL A 587 9.24 -7.73 -16.66
N SER A 588 8.11 -8.17 -16.12
CA SER A 588 7.23 -7.30 -15.34
C SER A 588 7.96 -6.79 -14.09
N LEU A 589 8.02 -5.48 -13.94
CA LEU A 589 8.57 -4.82 -12.77
C LEU A 589 7.60 -5.01 -11.59
N LYS A 590 8.10 -5.68 -10.55
CA LYS A 590 7.40 -5.97 -9.30
C LYS A 590 8.08 -5.24 -8.15
N PRO A 591 7.39 -5.05 -7.00
CA PRO A 591 7.99 -4.47 -5.80
C PRO A 591 9.31 -5.14 -5.41
N THR A 592 9.38 -6.46 -5.51
CA THR A 592 10.56 -7.26 -5.14
C THR A 592 11.77 -6.98 -6.03
N VAL A 593 11.56 -6.76 -7.33
CA VAL A 593 12.61 -6.35 -8.28
C VAL A 593 12.92 -4.87 -8.11
N ALA A 594 11.92 -4.04 -7.80
CA ALA A 594 12.10 -2.60 -7.66
C ALA A 594 12.97 -2.21 -6.44
N ILE A 595 12.99 -3.03 -5.37
CA ILE A 595 13.89 -2.84 -4.21
C ILE A 595 15.38 -2.84 -4.63
N ILE A 596 15.73 -3.57 -5.69
CA ILE A 596 17.10 -3.73 -6.19
C ILE A 596 17.71 -2.38 -6.56
N PHE A 597 16.92 -1.43 -7.08
CA PHE A 597 17.39 -0.08 -7.40
C PHE A 597 18.02 0.62 -6.19
N SER A 598 17.38 0.51 -5.02
CA SER A 598 17.87 1.12 -3.78
C SER A 598 19.06 0.36 -3.18
N ILE A 599 19.05 -0.97 -3.22
CA ILE A 599 20.15 -1.80 -2.71
C ILE A 599 21.40 -1.66 -3.57
N ALA A 600 21.24 -1.68 -4.89
CA ALA A 600 22.33 -1.51 -5.84
C ALA A 600 23.07 -0.18 -5.62
N ILE A 601 22.33 0.90 -5.35
CA ILE A 601 22.92 2.19 -4.98
C ILE A 601 23.76 2.07 -3.73
N GLY A 602 23.23 1.44 -2.67
CA GLY A 602 23.97 1.26 -1.42
C GLY A 602 25.33 0.58 -1.63
N LEU A 603 25.35 -0.47 -2.45
CA LEU A 603 26.58 -1.23 -2.75
C LEU A 603 27.50 -0.55 -3.76
N ALA A 604 26.97 0.26 -4.68
CA ALA A 604 27.76 0.84 -5.77
C ALA A 604 28.82 1.82 -5.25
N PHE A 605 28.48 2.64 -4.26
CA PHE A 605 29.39 3.67 -3.74
C PHE A 605 30.57 3.13 -2.92
N ALA A 606 30.58 1.84 -2.56
CA ALA A 606 31.59 1.27 -1.67
C ALA A 606 33.02 1.43 -2.23
N ASN A 607 33.28 0.98 -3.47
CA ASN A 607 34.62 1.10 -4.05
C ASN A 607 34.99 2.56 -4.34
N THR A 608 34.01 3.38 -4.75
CA THR A 608 34.20 4.82 -4.97
C THR A 608 34.79 5.50 -3.73
N VAL A 609 34.31 5.17 -2.52
CA VAL A 609 34.83 5.73 -1.26
C VAL A 609 36.31 5.40 -1.05
N TYR A 610 36.71 4.14 -1.26
CA TYR A 610 38.11 3.73 -1.09
C TYR A 610 39.04 4.40 -2.11
N VAL A 611 38.65 4.40 -3.39
CA VAL A 611 39.48 4.98 -4.47
C VAL A 611 39.61 6.51 -4.29
N ILE A 612 38.50 7.22 -4.06
CA ILE A 612 38.55 8.69 -3.87
C ILE A 612 39.24 9.05 -2.55
N GLY A 613 38.97 8.31 -1.46
CA GLY A 613 39.64 8.49 -0.18
C GLY A 613 41.16 8.38 -0.30
N ARG A 614 41.65 7.39 -1.07
CA ARG A 614 43.08 7.22 -1.35
C ARG A 614 43.65 8.38 -2.17
N ILE A 615 42.93 8.85 -3.18
CA ILE A 615 43.33 10.04 -3.97
C ILE A 615 43.52 11.26 -3.05
N ILE A 616 42.55 11.52 -2.17
CA ILE A 616 42.60 12.66 -1.24
C ILE A 616 43.80 12.55 -0.29
N LYS A 617 44.06 11.35 0.26
CA LYS A 617 45.22 11.12 1.13
C LYS A 617 46.56 11.33 0.40
N LEU A 618 46.71 10.77 -0.81
CA LEU A 618 47.92 10.94 -1.61
C LEU A 618 48.16 12.41 -2.01
N GLN A 619 47.10 13.17 -2.27
CA GLN A 619 47.19 14.61 -2.52
C GLN A 619 47.67 15.38 -1.28
N LYS A 620 47.18 15.04 -0.08
CA LYS A 620 47.63 15.67 1.18
C LYS A 620 49.09 15.33 1.51
N GLN A 621 49.51 14.08 1.28
CA GLN A 621 50.88 13.65 1.57
C GLN A 621 51.91 14.22 0.58
N LYS A 622 51.51 14.49 -0.66
CA LYS A 622 52.39 15.01 -1.72
C LYS A 622 51.71 16.13 -2.51
N PRO A 623 51.55 17.33 -1.91
CA PRO A 623 50.76 18.43 -2.49
C PRO A 623 51.32 18.99 -3.81
N HIS A 624 52.63 18.82 -4.07
CA HIS A 624 53.28 19.28 -5.31
C HIS A 624 53.01 18.39 -6.54
N LEU A 625 52.37 17.22 -6.38
CA LEU A 625 52.09 16.32 -7.49
C LEU A 625 50.85 16.76 -8.29
N LYS A 626 51.00 16.90 -9.60
CA LYS A 626 49.87 17.14 -10.52
C LYS A 626 48.77 16.07 -10.31
N ASN A 627 47.50 16.46 -10.41
CA ASN A 627 46.30 15.61 -10.21
C ASN A 627 46.33 14.23 -10.88
N TYR A 628 47.08 14.07 -11.97
CA TYR A 628 47.25 12.80 -12.69
C TYR A 628 48.03 11.73 -11.89
N LEU A 629 49.05 12.12 -11.12
CA LEU A 629 49.90 11.16 -10.39
C LEU A 629 49.19 10.49 -9.21
N PRO A 630 48.44 11.23 -8.36
CA PRO A 630 47.64 10.64 -7.28
C PRO A 630 46.57 9.67 -7.79
N LEU A 631 45.88 10.00 -8.89
CA LEU A 631 44.90 9.11 -9.52
C LEU A 631 45.55 7.80 -10.01
N LYS A 632 46.68 7.90 -10.72
CA LYS A 632 47.41 6.72 -11.21
C LYS A 632 47.83 5.81 -10.05
N ARG A 633 48.37 6.37 -8.96
CA ARG A 633 48.79 5.61 -7.79
C ARG A 633 47.62 4.98 -7.03
N ALA A 634 46.52 5.72 -6.85
CA ALA A 634 45.33 5.18 -6.21
C ALA A 634 44.77 3.97 -6.96
N LEU A 635 44.69 4.01 -8.30
CA LEU A 635 44.24 2.86 -9.10
C LEU A 635 45.17 1.66 -8.97
N LEU A 636 46.48 1.88 -8.99
CA LEU A 636 47.47 0.81 -8.82
C LEU A 636 47.37 0.14 -7.45
N GLU A 637 47.01 0.88 -6.41
CA GLU A 637 46.97 0.38 -5.04
C GLU A 637 45.61 -0.21 -4.62
N GLU A 638 44.50 0.39 -5.08
CA GLU A 638 43.12 0.04 -4.69
C GLU A 638 42.39 -0.80 -5.74
N GLY A 639 42.86 -0.86 -7.00
CA GLY A 639 42.17 -1.57 -8.07
C GLY A 639 42.00 -3.07 -7.81
N ASN A 640 43.04 -3.76 -7.34
CA ASN A 640 42.97 -5.19 -7.00
C ASN A 640 42.04 -5.45 -5.79
N PRO A 641 42.18 -4.76 -4.63
CA PRO A 641 41.23 -4.88 -3.52
C PRO A 641 39.77 -4.68 -3.92
N CYS A 642 39.46 -3.63 -4.69
CA CYS A 642 38.09 -3.34 -5.13
C CYS A 642 37.53 -4.43 -6.06
N LEU A 643 38.35 -4.94 -7.00
CA LEU A 643 37.97 -6.04 -7.90
C LEU A 643 37.59 -7.29 -7.10
N LEU A 644 38.40 -7.66 -6.10
CA LEU A 644 38.18 -8.86 -5.30
C LEU A 644 36.97 -8.74 -4.39
N ALA A 645 36.82 -7.60 -3.71
CA ALA A 645 35.65 -7.31 -2.88
C ALA A 645 34.38 -7.46 -3.73
N THR A 646 34.40 -6.90 -4.94
CA THR A 646 33.27 -6.99 -5.87
C THR A 646 33.02 -8.42 -6.38
N MET A 647 34.08 -9.20 -6.68
CA MET A 647 33.93 -10.61 -7.09
C MET A 647 33.32 -11.48 -5.99
N LEU A 648 33.68 -11.25 -4.72
CA LEU A 648 33.04 -11.94 -3.60
C LEU A 648 31.59 -11.49 -3.37
N ILE A 649 31.30 -10.21 -3.59
CA ILE A 649 29.92 -9.69 -3.60
C ILE A 649 29.10 -10.41 -4.67
N ILE A 650 29.64 -10.57 -5.88
CA ILE A 650 29.01 -11.35 -6.96
C ILE A 650 28.79 -12.80 -6.52
N LEU A 651 29.78 -13.47 -5.91
CA LEU A 651 29.61 -14.83 -5.38
C LEU A 651 28.49 -14.92 -4.33
N GLY A 652 28.35 -13.92 -3.45
CA GLY A 652 27.23 -13.88 -2.52
C GLY A 652 25.88 -13.74 -3.21
N PHE A 653 25.78 -12.99 -4.32
CA PHE A 653 24.53 -12.93 -5.09
C PHE A 653 24.29 -14.19 -5.95
N VAL A 654 25.34 -14.91 -6.36
CA VAL A 654 25.24 -16.22 -7.01
C VAL A 654 24.54 -17.25 -6.11
N VAL A 655 24.69 -17.16 -4.78
CA VAL A 655 23.94 -18.00 -3.82
C VAL A 655 22.44 -17.99 -4.11
N PHE A 656 21.88 -16.82 -4.44
CA PHE A 656 20.44 -16.69 -4.67
C PHE A 656 19.98 -17.30 -6.00
N LEU A 657 20.87 -17.54 -6.97
CA LEU A 657 20.53 -18.28 -8.19
C LEU A 657 20.10 -19.72 -7.88
N PHE A 658 20.56 -20.27 -6.75
CA PHE A 658 20.16 -21.59 -6.25
C PHE A 658 18.91 -21.56 -5.35
N SER A 659 18.24 -20.41 -5.21
CA SER A 659 17.06 -20.29 -4.34
C SER A 659 15.86 -21.13 -4.82
N TYR A 660 15.07 -21.65 -3.88
CA TYR A 660 13.76 -22.26 -4.19
C TYR A 660 12.75 -21.22 -4.70
N PHE A 661 12.85 -19.98 -4.23
CA PHE A 661 11.92 -18.89 -4.57
C PHE A 661 12.37 -18.18 -5.85
N GLY A 662 11.48 -18.10 -6.85
CA GLY A 662 11.75 -17.39 -8.10
C GLY A 662 12.12 -15.93 -7.88
N VAL A 663 11.49 -15.29 -6.89
CA VAL A 663 11.79 -13.91 -6.47
C VAL A 663 13.25 -13.74 -6.06
N ASN A 664 13.81 -14.65 -5.27
CA ASN A 664 15.20 -14.57 -4.83
C ASN A 664 16.17 -14.89 -5.97
N ARG A 665 15.81 -15.81 -6.88
CA ARG A 665 16.63 -16.06 -8.10
C ARG A 665 16.76 -14.81 -8.96
N LEU A 666 15.62 -14.16 -9.26
CA LEU A 666 15.60 -12.90 -9.99
C LEU A 666 16.37 -11.80 -9.25
N PHE A 667 16.21 -11.73 -7.92
CA PHE A 667 16.98 -10.82 -7.07
C PHE A 667 18.49 -11.02 -7.23
N GLY A 668 18.98 -12.27 -7.13
CA GLY A 668 20.39 -12.60 -7.35
C GLY A 668 20.88 -12.21 -8.74
N GLN A 669 20.15 -12.60 -9.79
CA GLN A 669 20.51 -12.29 -11.18
C GLN A 669 20.66 -10.78 -11.42
N TYR A 670 19.68 -10.00 -10.98
CA TYR A 670 19.65 -8.55 -11.18
C TYR A 670 20.65 -7.81 -10.30
N MET A 671 20.93 -8.31 -9.09
CA MET A 671 22.02 -7.80 -8.26
C MET A 671 23.38 -8.06 -8.90
N ILE A 672 23.62 -9.23 -9.52
CA ILE A 672 24.88 -9.50 -10.24
C ILE A 672 25.11 -8.50 -11.37
N ILE A 673 24.09 -8.25 -12.20
CA ILE A 673 24.16 -7.25 -13.29
C ILE A 673 24.49 -5.86 -12.73
N SER A 674 23.80 -5.47 -11.65
CA SER A 674 23.97 -4.16 -11.03
C SER A 674 25.35 -3.98 -10.42
N VAL A 675 25.87 -4.98 -9.70
CA VAL A 675 27.20 -4.95 -9.07
C VAL A 675 28.31 -4.99 -10.11
N LEU A 676 28.15 -5.74 -11.20
CA LEU A 676 29.09 -5.71 -12.34
C LEU A 676 29.14 -4.33 -12.99
N ALA A 677 27.98 -3.70 -13.19
CA ALA A 677 27.91 -2.33 -13.70
C ALA A 677 28.53 -1.32 -12.72
N ALA A 678 28.43 -1.54 -11.40
CA ALA A 678 29.07 -0.71 -10.39
C ALA A 678 30.60 -0.78 -10.50
N LEU A 679 31.15 -1.99 -10.59
CA LEU A 679 32.59 -2.19 -10.79
C LEU A 679 33.12 -1.49 -12.04
N ILE A 680 32.38 -1.60 -13.15
CA ILE A 680 32.72 -0.92 -14.41
C ILE A 680 32.66 0.61 -14.20
N GLY A 681 31.65 1.10 -13.49
CA GLY A 681 31.53 2.48 -13.07
C GLY A 681 32.75 2.96 -12.29
N ASP A 682 33.10 2.27 -11.22
CA ASP A 682 34.14 2.68 -10.28
C ASP A 682 35.56 2.60 -10.86
N LEU A 683 35.89 1.52 -11.59
CA LEU A 683 37.28 1.26 -11.99
C LEU A 683 37.60 1.69 -13.43
N PHE A 684 36.58 1.91 -14.27
CA PHE A 684 36.78 2.32 -15.67
C PHE A 684 36.19 3.69 -15.96
N PHE A 685 34.92 3.91 -15.64
CA PHE A 685 34.23 5.15 -15.98
C PHE A 685 34.69 6.32 -15.09
N MET A 686 34.72 6.13 -13.77
CA MET A 686 35.12 7.15 -12.79
C MET A 686 36.51 7.73 -13.07
N PRO A 687 37.59 6.93 -13.27
CA PRO A 687 38.92 7.49 -13.46
C PRO A 687 39.08 8.23 -14.80
N SER A 688 38.41 7.75 -15.83
CA SER A 688 38.33 8.39 -17.15
C SER A 688 37.67 9.76 -17.07
N PHE A 689 36.58 9.82 -16.29
CA PHE A 689 35.79 11.03 -16.07
C PHE A 689 36.56 12.08 -15.23
N LEU A 690 37.26 11.63 -14.19
CA LEU A 690 38.02 12.49 -13.27
C LEU A 690 39.13 13.30 -13.97
N GLN A 691 39.72 12.76 -15.05
CA GLN A 691 40.72 13.50 -15.86
C GLN A 691 40.13 14.65 -16.69
N HIS A 692 38.89 14.52 -17.16
CA HIS A 692 38.28 15.47 -18.10
C HIS A 692 37.21 16.36 -17.44
N PHE A 693 37.06 16.26 -16.12
CA PHE A 693 36.05 16.96 -15.36
C PHE A 693 36.01 18.46 -15.67
N ARG A 694 37.16 19.12 -15.83
CA ARG A 694 37.25 20.55 -16.19
C ARG A 694 36.69 20.90 -17.58
N LYS A 695 36.70 19.97 -18.55
CA LYS A 695 36.32 20.22 -19.96
C LYS A 695 34.85 19.90 -20.25
N TYR A 696 34.27 18.92 -19.56
CA TYR A 696 32.86 18.51 -19.73
C TYR A 696 31.95 18.95 -18.57
N PHE A 697 32.46 19.82 -17.69
CA PHE A 697 31.76 20.39 -16.55
C PHE A 697 30.40 21.00 -16.92
N LEU A 698 30.34 21.78 -18.02
CA LEU A 698 29.09 22.39 -18.50
C LEU A 698 28.08 21.36 -19.03
N SER A 699 28.55 20.32 -19.73
CA SER A 699 27.71 19.25 -20.27
C SER A 699 27.07 18.39 -19.16
N VAL A 700 27.79 18.24 -18.04
CA VAL A 700 27.37 17.49 -16.86
C VAL A 700 26.42 18.30 -15.98
N MET A 701 26.59 19.62 -15.89
CA MET A 701 25.64 20.52 -15.20
C MET A 701 24.28 20.57 -15.91
N LEU A 702 24.24 20.52 -17.24
CA LEU A 702 23.00 20.48 -18.03
C LEU A 702 22.17 19.20 -17.80
N LEU A 703 22.81 18.09 -17.40
CA LEU A 703 22.14 16.82 -17.06
C LEU A 703 21.70 16.73 -15.59
N PHE A 704 22.25 17.57 -14.70
CA PHE A 704 21.88 17.62 -13.28
C PHE A 704 20.82 18.69 -12.95
N PHE A 705 20.56 19.63 -13.86
CA PHE A 705 19.53 20.66 -13.71
C PHE A 705 18.19 20.25 -14.34
N ILE A 706 17.65 19.10 -13.94
CA ILE A 706 16.20 18.86 -13.97
C ILE A 706 15.81 18.20 -12.65
N PHE A 707 15.67 19.01 -11.60
CA PHE A 707 14.81 18.69 -10.46
C PHE A 707 13.89 19.88 -10.20
N PRO A 708 12.59 19.65 -9.99
CA PRO A 708 11.71 20.71 -9.49
C PRO A 708 12.10 21.04 -8.05
N LYS A 709 12.36 22.32 -7.78
CA LYS A 709 12.45 22.86 -6.41
C LYS A 709 11.13 23.51 -6.03
N ASN A 710 10.73 23.35 -4.78
CA ASN A 710 9.90 24.31 -4.05
C ASN A 710 10.43 24.46 -2.62
N ALA A 711 10.87 25.68 -2.26
CA ALA A 711 10.73 26.28 -0.93
C ALA A 711 11.26 27.74 -0.94
N VAL A 712 10.44 28.68 -0.45
CA VAL A 712 10.80 30.07 -0.08
C VAL A 712 10.16 30.36 1.29
N ALA A 713 10.87 31.06 2.18
CA ALA A 713 10.43 31.46 3.53
C ALA A 713 9.60 32.76 3.53
N GLN A 714 8.68 32.93 4.50
CA GLN A 714 7.58 33.92 4.46
C GLN A 714 7.17 34.44 5.86
N GLU A 715 6.62 35.66 5.92
CA GLU A 715 6.09 36.42 7.10
C GLU A 715 5.26 35.60 8.12
N THR A 716 5.21 36.05 9.38
CA THR A 716 4.59 35.32 10.50
C THR A 716 3.04 35.34 10.49
N ALA A 717 2.42 34.15 10.60
CA ALA A 717 0.96 33.94 10.53
C ALA A 717 0.13 34.70 11.58
N ILE A 718 0.68 34.94 12.76
CA ILE A 718 -0.07 35.51 13.90
C ILE A 718 -0.50 36.95 13.61
N ASP A 719 0.35 37.75 12.94
CA ASP A 719 0.05 39.15 12.64
C ASP A 719 -1.05 39.29 11.58
N ILE A 720 -1.09 38.37 10.61
CA ILE A 720 -2.12 38.34 9.57
C ILE A 720 -3.50 38.01 10.18
N LEU A 721 -3.56 37.10 11.15
CA LEU A 721 -4.82 36.76 11.83
C LEU A 721 -5.34 37.90 12.72
N LYS A 722 -4.46 38.62 13.43
CA LYS A 722 -4.88 39.78 14.25
C LYS A 722 -5.51 40.88 13.40
N LYS A 723 -4.91 41.20 12.25
CA LYS A 723 -5.48 42.16 11.28
C LYS A 723 -6.82 41.68 10.74
N ALA A 724 -6.96 40.38 10.50
CA ALA A 724 -8.21 39.83 10.00
C ALA A 724 -9.35 39.83 11.03
N GLN A 725 -9.04 39.61 12.30
CA GLN A 725 -10.02 39.71 13.38
C GLN A 725 -10.53 41.15 13.53
N ALA A 726 -9.64 42.15 13.45
CA ALA A 726 -10.02 43.55 13.52
C ALA A 726 -10.93 43.99 12.36
N ALA A 727 -10.69 43.47 11.14
CA ALA A 727 -11.51 43.78 9.97
C ALA A 727 -12.96 43.21 10.02
N LEU A 728 -13.22 42.26 10.93
CA LEU A 728 -14.50 41.54 11.05
C LEU A 728 -15.27 41.83 12.34
N SER A 729 -14.73 42.55 13.32
CA SER A 729 -15.40 42.75 14.61
C SER A 729 -16.59 43.70 14.49
N SER A 730 -17.71 43.39 15.15
CA SER A 730 -18.87 44.27 15.30
C SER A 730 -19.50 44.13 16.68
N LYS A 731 -20.24 45.15 17.12
CA LYS A 731 -20.99 45.18 18.40
C LYS A 731 -22.32 44.45 18.28
N ASP A 732 -23.01 44.58 17.15
CA ASP A 732 -24.23 43.85 16.84
C ASP A 732 -24.41 43.66 15.33
N ASP A 733 -25.11 42.58 14.92
CA ASP A 733 -25.49 42.34 13.53
C ASP A 733 -26.95 41.86 13.44
N SER A 734 -27.66 42.26 12.38
CA SER A 734 -28.94 41.66 12.01
C SER A 734 -29.08 41.48 10.49
N ALA A 735 -29.71 40.39 10.06
CA ALA A 735 -29.90 40.09 8.64
C ALA A 735 -31.11 39.17 8.41
N THR A 736 -31.60 39.15 7.17
CA THR A 736 -32.45 38.07 6.65
C THR A 736 -31.57 37.10 5.87
N ILE A 737 -31.69 35.81 6.18
CA ILE A 737 -30.89 34.74 5.60
C ILE A 737 -31.80 33.81 4.80
N THR A 738 -31.49 33.65 3.53
CA THR A 738 -32.04 32.57 2.71
C THR A 738 -31.08 31.39 2.80
N MET A 739 -31.52 30.32 3.45
CA MET A 739 -30.76 29.10 3.64
C MET A 739 -31.26 28.02 2.68
N LYS A 740 -30.36 27.54 1.82
CA LYS A 740 -30.60 26.42 0.91
C LYS A 740 -29.79 25.21 1.37
N ILE A 741 -30.47 24.22 1.93
CA ILE A 741 -29.84 22.94 2.31
C ILE A 741 -29.91 22.04 1.08
N ILE A 742 -28.74 21.73 0.53
CA ILE A 742 -28.58 20.87 -0.63
C ILE A 742 -28.14 19.51 -0.11
N GLU A 743 -29.02 18.53 -0.27
CA GLU A 743 -28.76 17.15 0.08
C GLU A 743 -27.73 16.53 -0.88
N ALA A 744 -27.17 15.38 -0.52
CA ALA A 744 -26.15 14.71 -1.35
C ALA A 744 -26.66 14.35 -2.76
N ASP A 745 -27.98 14.22 -2.93
CA ASP A 745 -28.69 13.97 -4.19
C ASP A 745 -29.04 15.25 -4.98
N LYS A 746 -28.53 16.42 -4.54
CA LYS A 746 -28.81 17.76 -5.09
C LYS A 746 -30.25 18.24 -4.94
N SER A 747 -31.14 17.47 -4.32
CA SER A 747 -32.41 18.03 -3.88
C SER A 747 -32.14 19.15 -2.88
N SER A 748 -32.91 20.23 -2.97
CA SER A 748 -32.69 21.38 -2.12
C SER A 748 -33.95 21.77 -1.37
N LYS A 749 -33.81 21.97 -0.06
CA LYS A 749 -34.83 22.58 0.78
C LYS A 749 -34.40 24.01 1.08
N GLU A 750 -35.23 24.96 0.72
CA GLU A 750 -35.01 26.37 0.99
C GLU A 750 -35.80 26.80 2.23
N ARG A 751 -35.17 27.61 3.07
CA ARG A 751 -35.75 28.22 4.26
C ARG A 751 -35.36 29.68 4.29
N GLU A 752 -36.27 30.52 4.74
CA GLU A 752 -36.01 31.93 4.95
C GLU A 752 -36.08 32.19 6.45
N LEU A 753 -35.06 32.85 7.01
CA LEU A 753 -34.97 33.11 8.45
C LEU A 753 -34.42 34.50 8.74
N THR A 754 -34.82 35.09 9.85
CA THR A 754 -34.19 36.31 10.38
C THR A 754 -33.19 35.97 11.45
N PHE A 755 -32.10 36.71 11.48
CA PHE A 755 -31.01 36.55 12.42
C PHE A 755 -30.70 37.88 13.08
N LYS A 756 -30.56 37.87 14.41
CA LYS A 756 -30.04 38.99 15.21
C LYS A 756 -28.98 38.45 16.15
N ARG A 757 -27.89 39.19 16.33
CA ARG A 757 -26.89 38.90 17.36
C ARG A 757 -26.31 40.18 17.96
N LYS A 758 -25.93 40.10 19.22
CA LYS A 758 -25.30 41.18 19.97
C LYS A 758 -24.14 40.65 20.81
N PHE A 759 -23.03 41.37 20.80
CA PHE A 759 -21.83 41.07 21.56
C PHE A 759 -21.58 42.17 22.61
N ALA A 760 -21.49 41.77 23.88
CA ALA A 760 -21.01 42.58 25.00
C ALA A 760 -19.86 41.83 25.72
N GLU A 761 -19.03 42.52 26.50
CA GLU A 761 -17.75 41.99 27.03
C GLU A 761 -17.83 40.63 27.75
N LYS A 762 -18.98 40.31 28.38
CA LYS A 762 -19.21 39.01 29.04
C LYS A 762 -20.51 38.33 28.63
N LYS A 763 -21.19 38.86 27.61
CA LYS A 763 -22.54 38.43 27.22
C LYS A 763 -22.71 38.38 25.71
N HIS A 764 -23.10 37.22 25.19
CA HIS A 764 -23.38 37.00 23.78
C HIS A 764 -24.81 36.54 23.61
N GLN A 765 -25.56 37.25 22.78
CA GLN A 765 -26.97 36.95 22.55
C GLN A 765 -27.22 36.74 21.07
N SER A 766 -27.96 35.69 20.72
CA SER A 766 -28.38 35.45 19.35
C SER A 766 -29.82 34.96 19.29
N LEU A 767 -30.57 35.47 18.32
CA LEU A 767 -31.96 35.12 18.07
C LEU A 767 -32.13 34.81 16.58
N VAL A 768 -32.71 33.64 16.30
CA VAL A 768 -33.07 33.19 14.95
C VAL A 768 -34.57 32.94 14.88
N LYS A 769 -35.24 33.39 13.83
CA LYS A 769 -36.66 33.06 13.57
C LYS A 769 -36.89 32.60 12.13
N ILE A 770 -37.73 31.59 11.95
CA ILE A 770 -38.09 31.04 10.64
C ILE A 770 -39.27 31.82 10.04
N LEU A 771 -39.09 32.34 8.82
CA LEU A 771 -40.10 33.01 8.02
C LEU A 771 -40.79 32.07 7.00
N LYS A 772 -40.05 31.12 6.41
CA LYS A 772 -40.55 30.10 5.46
C LYS A 772 -39.85 28.74 5.66
N PRO A 773 -40.51 27.60 5.38
CA PRO A 773 -41.85 27.41 4.81
C PRO A 773 -43.01 27.64 5.82
N VAL A 774 -44.26 27.76 5.33
CA VAL A 774 -45.44 28.17 6.12
C VAL A 774 -45.71 27.23 7.30
N ASP A 775 -45.48 25.93 7.14
CA ASP A 775 -45.63 24.89 8.18
C ASP A 775 -44.69 25.07 9.39
N GLN A 776 -43.63 25.86 9.23
CA GLN A 776 -42.62 26.12 10.27
C GLN A 776 -42.45 27.62 10.58
N ARG A 777 -43.29 28.47 9.98
CA ARG A 777 -43.24 29.93 10.14
C ARG A 777 -43.53 30.30 11.60
N GLY A 778 -42.69 31.17 12.16
CA GLY A 778 -42.76 31.62 13.54
C GLY A 778 -41.90 30.81 14.52
N ALA A 779 -41.33 29.68 14.11
CA ALA A 779 -40.42 28.93 14.97
C ALA A 779 -39.15 29.73 15.25
N GLY A 780 -38.74 29.79 16.52
CA GLY A 780 -37.66 30.67 16.98
C GLY A 780 -36.67 29.98 17.90
N PHE A 781 -35.41 30.44 17.87
CA PHE A 781 -34.31 29.95 18.70
C PHE A 781 -33.60 31.13 19.35
N LEU A 782 -33.45 31.11 20.66
CA LEU A 782 -32.72 32.11 21.43
C LEU A 782 -31.56 31.43 22.15
N ASN A 783 -30.35 31.98 21.99
CA ASN A 783 -29.19 31.60 22.76
C ASN A 783 -28.63 32.82 23.50
N ILE A 784 -28.42 32.67 24.81
CA ILE A 784 -27.79 33.67 25.67
C ILE A 784 -26.62 32.98 26.37
N VAL A 785 -25.41 33.46 26.09
CA VAL A 785 -24.17 33.02 26.74
C VAL A 785 -23.69 34.15 27.63
N GLU A 786 -23.52 33.88 28.92
CA GLU A 786 -23.04 34.83 29.92
C GLU A 786 -22.00 34.14 30.80
N GLY A 787 -20.73 34.55 30.66
CA GLY A 787 -19.59 33.81 31.20
C GLY A 787 -19.54 32.37 30.66
N ASP A 788 -19.37 31.39 31.57
CA ASP A 788 -19.41 29.95 31.23
C ASP A 788 -20.83 29.37 31.19
N SER A 789 -21.87 30.19 31.44
CA SER A 789 -23.27 29.75 31.42
C SER A 789 -23.90 29.97 30.05
N GLU A 790 -24.44 28.91 29.46
CA GLU A 790 -25.15 28.94 28.18
C GLU A 790 -26.61 28.55 28.39
N GLN A 791 -27.53 29.42 27.99
CA GLN A 791 -28.97 29.20 28.09
C GLN A 791 -29.61 29.26 26.70
N GLN A 792 -30.26 28.17 26.32
CA GLN A 792 -30.92 28.01 25.02
C GLN A 792 -32.42 27.78 25.19
N TRP A 793 -33.21 28.43 24.34
CA TRP A 793 -34.66 28.27 24.28
C TRP A 793 -35.14 28.12 22.84
N ILE A 794 -36.19 27.32 22.68
CA ILE A 794 -36.88 27.11 21.43
C ILE A 794 -38.36 27.50 21.58
N TYR A 795 -38.92 28.14 20.56
CA TYR A 795 -40.33 28.42 20.44
C TYR A 795 -40.92 27.65 19.26
N LEU A 796 -42.01 26.91 19.52
CA LEU A 796 -42.72 26.10 18.54
C LEU A 796 -44.12 26.68 18.28
N PRO A 797 -44.46 27.08 17.04
CA PRO A 797 -45.73 27.74 16.72
C PRO A 797 -46.95 26.86 16.96
N SER A 798 -46.85 25.56 16.67
CA SER A 798 -47.96 24.59 16.78
C SER A 798 -48.44 24.38 18.22
N SER A 799 -47.56 24.54 19.20
CA SER A 799 -47.89 24.42 20.63
C SER A 799 -47.95 25.76 21.35
N LYS A 800 -47.57 26.87 20.69
CA LYS A 800 -47.41 28.21 21.27
C LYS A 800 -46.58 28.25 22.56
N GLN A 801 -45.69 27.29 22.78
CA GLN A 801 -44.90 27.17 24.00
C GLN A 801 -43.43 27.52 23.76
N VAL A 802 -42.84 28.28 24.70
CA VAL A 802 -41.39 28.45 24.82
C VAL A 802 -40.87 27.35 25.74
N ARG A 803 -39.93 26.54 25.26
CA ARG A 803 -39.32 25.47 26.06
C ARG A 803 -37.81 25.69 26.17
N ARG A 804 -37.25 25.42 27.34
CA ARG A 804 -35.80 25.39 27.53
C ARG A 804 -35.23 24.20 26.77
N PHE A 805 -34.26 24.46 25.91
CA PHE A 805 -33.57 23.45 25.13
C PHE A 805 -32.20 23.23 25.78
N VAL A 806 -31.92 22.00 26.22
CA VAL A 806 -30.61 21.63 26.76
C VAL A 806 -30.08 20.52 25.85
N SER A 807 -29.20 20.89 24.93
CA SER A 807 -28.59 19.90 24.04
C SER A 807 -27.52 19.10 24.79
N LYS A 808 -27.76 17.79 25.01
CA LYS A 808 -26.72 16.86 25.50
C LYS A 808 -25.64 16.57 24.44
N ASN A 809 -25.89 16.90 23.16
CA ASN A 809 -24.94 16.80 22.07
C ASN A 809 -24.81 18.17 21.36
N LYS A 810 -23.82 18.98 21.75
CA LYS A 810 -23.48 20.26 21.07
C LYS A 810 -23.02 20.11 19.60
N GLN A 811 -23.20 18.93 19.01
CA GLN A 811 -22.49 18.46 17.81
C GLN A 811 -23.38 18.24 16.58
N GLU A 812 -24.71 18.32 16.71
CA GLU A 812 -25.65 18.19 15.60
C GLU A 812 -25.97 19.54 14.94
N GLY A 813 -26.19 19.51 13.62
CA GLY A 813 -26.45 20.70 12.82
C GLY A 813 -27.81 21.34 13.16
N VAL A 814 -27.83 22.66 13.27
CA VAL A 814 -29.04 23.42 13.62
C VAL A 814 -30.02 23.37 12.45
N LEU A 815 -31.29 23.07 12.75
CA LEU A 815 -32.38 23.06 11.76
C LEU A 815 -32.16 22.12 10.56
N GLY A 816 -31.40 21.03 10.76
CA GLY A 816 -31.09 20.04 9.73
C GLY A 816 -30.02 20.48 8.73
N SER A 817 -29.42 21.66 8.94
CA SER A 817 -28.32 22.20 8.13
C SER A 817 -26.97 21.60 8.53
N GLU A 818 -25.95 21.86 7.72
CA GLU A 818 -24.56 21.48 8.06
C GLU A 818 -23.88 22.48 9.01
N LEU A 819 -24.62 23.45 9.54
CA LEU A 819 -24.12 24.50 10.42
C LEU A 819 -24.35 24.10 11.89
N SER A 820 -23.26 23.93 12.66
CA SER A 820 -23.38 23.73 14.10
C SER A 820 -23.22 25.06 14.85
N PRO A 821 -23.71 25.18 16.10
CA PRO A 821 -23.56 26.41 16.88
C PRO A 821 -22.09 26.83 17.06
N GLN A 822 -21.17 25.86 17.12
CA GLN A 822 -19.72 26.10 17.22
C GLN A 822 -19.10 26.62 15.91
N ASP A 823 -19.70 26.34 14.75
CA ASP A 823 -19.21 26.83 13.45
C ASP A 823 -19.59 28.32 13.22
N LEU A 824 -20.50 28.87 14.05
CA LEU A 824 -21.04 30.24 13.95
C LEU A 824 -20.28 31.28 14.79
N ASP A 825 -19.49 30.84 15.75
CA ASP A 825 -18.75 31.71 16.66
C ASP A 825 -17.27 31.80 16.27
N LEU A 826 -16.95 32.69 15.32
CA LEU A 826 -15.57 32.93 14.86
C LEU A 826 -14.62 33.43 15.96
N THR A 827 -15.13 33.83 17.13
CA THR A 827 -14.29 34.23 18.27
C THR A 827 -13.58 33.04 18.94
N THR A 828 -14.06 31.80 18.72
CA THR A 828 -13.37 30.57 19.17
C THR A 828 -12.07 30.26 18.42
N ILE A 829 -11.75 31.00 17.35
CA ILE A 829 -10.42 30.98 16.70
C ILE A 829 -9.47 31.96 17.41
N GLN A 830 -9.40 31.89 18.74
CA GLN A 830 -8.33 32.53 19.54
C GLN A 830 -7.34 31.45 19.98
N SER A 831 -6.32 31.21 19.16
CA SER A 831 -5.19 30.36 19.58
C SER A 831 -3.94 31.20 19.80
N SER A 832 -3.15 30.79 20.79
CA SER A 832 -1.79 31.27 21.04
C SER A 832 -0.75 30.65 20.08
N ALA A 833 -1.18 29.84 19.11
CA ALA A 833 -0.31 29.15 18.15
C ALA A 833 -0.96 29.11 16.75
N ALA A 834 -0.45 29.94 15.84
CA ALA A 834 -0.83 29.93 14.42
C ALA A 834 0.41 29.78 13.54
N LYS A 835 0.30 28.96 12.49
CA LYS A 835 1.40 28.63 11.57
C LYS A 835 1.03 29.03 10.15
N LEU A 836 1.87 29.85 9.49
CA LEU A 836 1.68 30.18 8.07
C LEU A 836 2.09 28.95 7.26
N LEU A 837 1.17 28.38 6.50
CA LEU A 837 1.44 27.22 5.65
C LEU A 837 2.04 27.62 4.31
N LYS A 838 1.41 28.59 3.63
CA LYS A 838 1.86 29.14 2.33
C LYS A 838 1.03 30.38 1.96
N LYS A 839 1.54 31.26 1.09
CA LYS A 839 0.71 32.22 0.33
C LYS A 839 0.44 31.65 -1.07
N GLU A 840 -0.78 31.77 -1.56
CA GLU A 840 -1.16 31.37 -2.92
C GLU A 840 -2.12 32.39 -3.54
N LYS A 841 -2.37 32.28 -4.84
CA LYS A 841 -3.43 33.06 -5.51
C LYS A 841 -4.70 32.24 -5.55
N MET A 842 -5.81 32.82 -5.08
CA MET A 842 -7.14 32.24 -5.18
C MET A 842 -7.98 33.16 -6.08
N GLY A 843 -8.06 32.80 -7.37
CA GLY A 843 -8.59 33.69 -8.40
C GLY A 843 -7.65 34.88 -8.64
N ALA A 844 -8.20 36.10 -8.63
CA ALA A 844 -7.43 37.34 -8.75
C ALA A 844 -6.79 37.81 -7.43
N SER A 845 -7.13 37.19 -6.30
CA SER A 845 -6.73 37.62 -4.96
C SER A 845 -5.53 36.85 -4.42
N GLU A 846 -4.60 37.56 -3.76
CA GLU A 846 -3.53 36.93 -3.00
C GLU A 846 -4.00 36.56 -1.59
N VAL A 847 -3.81 35.30 -1.21
CA VAL A 847 -4.27 34.74 0.07
C VAL A 847 -3.13 34.06 0.83
N ALA A 848 -3.15 34.18 2.15
CA ALA A 848 -2.31 33.43 3.08
C ALA A 848 -3.09 32.27 3.68
N LEU A 849 -2.55 31.06 3.62
CA LEU A 849 -3.10 29.88 4.29
C LEU A 849 -2.48 29.77 5.67
N ILE A 850 -3.30 29.89 6.68
CA ILE A 850 -2.87 29.89 8.07
C ILE A 850 -3.52 28.71 8.77
N GLU A 851 -2.70 27.85 9.33
CA GLU A 851 -3.16 26.77 10.21
C GLU A 851 -3.30 27.31 11.64
N VAL A 852 -4.45 27.08 12.25
CA VAL A 852 -4.77 27.46 13.61
C VAL A 852 -5.16 26.21 14.40
N SER A 853 -4.46 25.93 15.50
CA SER A 853 -4.79 24.81 16.39
C SER A 853 -5.78 25.25 17.47
N SER A 854 -6.83 24.45 17.72
CA SER A 854 -7.83 24.74 18.78
C SER A 854 -7.25 24.45 20.18
N LYS A 855 -7.61 25.26 21.19
CA LYS A 855 -7.41 24.87 22.59
C LYS A 855 -8.29 23.65 22.90
N ALA A 856 -7.73 22.66 23.60
CA ALA A 856 -8.41 21.40 23.91
C ALA A 856 -9.63 21.64 24.82
N ASN A 857 -10.68 20.82 24.65
CA ASN A 857 -11.97 20.81 25.37
C ASN A 857 -13.09 21.79 24.97
N GLN A 858 -12.92 22.64 23.94
CA GLN A 858 -14.03 23.51 23.48
C GLN A 858 -14.54 23.24 22.06
N THR A 859 -13.77 22.56 21.20
CA THR A 859 -14.21 22.24 19.82
C THR A 859 -13.89 20.78 19.45
N LYS A 860 -14.63 20.22 18.47
CA LYS A 860 -14.37 18.87 17.91
C LYS A 860 -13.26 18.84 16.86
N TYR A 861 -12.71 20.00 16.50
CA TYR A 861 -11.69 20.13 15.47
C TYR A 861 -10.33 20.31 16.13
N SER A 862 -9.33 19.57 15.66
CA SER A 862 -7.97 19.71 16.17
C SER A 862 -7.28 20.94 15.61
N LYS A 863 -7.58 21.26 14.36
CA LYS A 863 -7.03 22.41 13.64
C LYS A 863 -7.99 22.88 12.57
N ALA A 864 -7.85 24.15 12.20
CA ALA A 864 -8.50 24.75 11.06
C ALA A 864 -7.42 25.35 10.15
N ILE A 865 -7.60 25.26 8.83
CA ILE A 865 -6.81 26.00 7.87
C ILE A 865 -7.68 27.14 7.35
N VAL A 866 -7.17 28.36 7.44
CA VAL A 866 -7.87 29.59 7.08
C VAL A 866 -7.14 30.25 5.92
N TRP A 867 -7.84 30.50 4.82
CA TRP A 867 -7.34 31.26 3.68
C TRP A 867 -7.71 32.72 3.88
N VAL A 868 -6.74 33.56 4.26
CA VAL A 868 -6.94 34.98 4.54
C VAL A 868 -6.49 35.82 3.34
N HIS A 869 -7.37 36.67 2.82
CA HIS A 869 -7.04 37.62 1.77
C HIS A 869 -6.03 38.67 2.26
N LEU A 870 -4.91 38.85 1.56
CA LEU A 870 -3.78 39.68 2.05
C LEU A 870 -3.97 41.19 1.88
N GLY A 871 -4.83 41.63 0.95
CA GLY A 871 -5.24 43.04 0.84
C GLY A 871 -6.37 43.47 1.80
N LEU A 872 -7.45 42.67 1.91
CA LEU A 872 -8.63 43.00 2.72
C LEU A 872 -8.59 42.44 4.15
N PHE A 873 -7.65 41.53 4.45
CA PHE A 873 -7.56 40.78 5.70
C PHE A 873 -8.89 40.11 6.09
N VAL A 874 -9.54 39.40 5.17
CA VAL A 874 -10.77 38.62 5.46
C VAL A 874 -10.60 37.17 5.05
N PRO A 875 -11.22 36.21 5.75
CA PRO A 875 -11.17 34.79 5.39
C PRO A 875 -12.01 34.54 4.14
N LEU A 876 -11.44 33.96 3.09
CA LEU A 876 -12.21 33.53 1.91
C LEU A 876 -12.67 32.08 2.03
N ARG A 877 -11.91 31.26 2.79
CA ARG A 877 -12.21 29.85 3.01
C ARG A 877 -11.68 29.40 4.36
N ILE A 878 -12.43 28.53 5.03
CA ILE A 878 -11.99 27.81 6.22
C ILE A 878 -12.23 26.31 6.01
N GLU A 879 -11.22 25.50 6.29
CA GLU A 879 -11.36 24.05 6.35
C GLU A 879 -11.07 23.54 7.76
N PHE A 880 -11.99 22.76 8.30
CA PHE A 880 -11.90 22.21 9.65
C PHE A 880 -11.46 20.75 9.61
N TYR A 881 -10.52 20.40 10.49
CA TYR A 881 -9.92 19.07 10.55
C TYR A 881 -10.14 18.45 11.93
N ASP A 882 -10.39 17.14 11.97
CA ASP A 882 -10.52 16.40 13.24
C ASP A 882 -9.16 16.08 13.88
N ALA A 883 -9.13 15.48 15.08
CA ALA A 883 -7.91 15.03 15.76
C ALA A 883 -7.04 14.05 14.97
N LYS A 884 -7.59 13.42 13.91
CA LYS A 884 -6.86 12.54 13.00
C LYS A 884 -6.39 13.25 11.73
N GLY A 885 -6.55 14.57 11.65
CA GLY A 885 -6.11 15.39 10.53
C GLY A 885 -6.95 15.24 9.26
N GLN A 886 -8.19 14.72 9.33
CA GLN A 886 -9.07 14.61 8.17
C GLN A 886 -10.03 15.80 8.09
N ALA A 887 -10.10 16.43 6.91
CA ALA A 887 -10.99 17.57 6.64
C ALA A 887 -12.46 17.13 6.77
N GLN A 888 -13.17 17.73 7.72
CA GLN A 888 -14.58 17.43 8.02
C GLN A 888 -15.51 18.32 7.22
N LYS A 889 -15.20 19.63 7.22
CA LYS A 889 -16.06 20.66 6.64
C LYS A 889 -15.22 21.73 5.98
N ARG A 890 -15.76 22.30 4.91
CA ARG A 890 -15.26 23.49 4.24
C ARG A 890 -16.33 24.58 4.29
N VAL A 891 -15.92 25.79 4.63
CA VAL A 891 -16.76 26.98 4.61
C VAL A 891 -16.13 27.98 3.64
N ASP A 892 -16.86 28.35 2.60
CA ASP A 892 -16.48 29.36 1.62
C ASP A 892 -17.25 30.66 1.90
N PHE A 893 -16.52 31.77 2.03
CA PHE A 893 -17.09 33.10 2.23
C PHE A 893 -16.97 33.90 0.93
N LEU A 894 -18.11 34.29 0.38
CA LEU A 894 -18.22 34.88 -0.95
C LEU A 894 -18.91 36.25 -0.87
N ASN A 895 -18.59 37.11 -1.84
CA ASN A 895 -19.18 38.42 -2.02
C ASN A 895 -19.07 39.31 -0.77
N TYR A 896 -17.83 39.63 -0.38
CA TYR A 896 -17.58 40.57 0.71
C TYR A 896 -18.02 41.98 0.35
N THR A 897 -18.71 42.63 1.29
CA THR A 897 -19.06 44.05 1.23
C THR A 897 -18.65 44.73 2.52
N LYS A 898 -18.13 45.95 2.41
CA LYS A 898 -17.82 46.79 3.57
C LYS A 898 -19.07 47.54 4.00
N ILE A 899 -19.53 47.32 5.23
CA ILE A 899 -20.67 48.04 5.83
C ILE A 899 -20.11 48.80 7.04
N HIS A 900 -20.14 50.14 6.96
CA HIS A 900 -19.35 51.02 7.83
C HIS A 900 -17.84 50.66 7.77
N GLU A 901 -17.25 50.24 8.89
CA GLU A 901 -15.83 49.84 8.97
C GLU A 901 -15.62 48.32 8.93
N VAL A 902 -16.70 47.54 8.87
CA VAL A 902 -16.66 46.09 9.04
C VAL A 902 -16.89 45.38 7.71
N GLN A 903 -16.05 44.40 7.41
CA GLN A 903 -16.21 43.54 6.23
C GLN A 903 -17.17 42.37 6.55
N ARG A 904 -18.13 42.09 5.67
CA ARG A 904 -19.09 40.99 5.81
C ARG A 904 -19.32 40.27 4.48
N ALA A 905 -19.31 38.94 4.52
CA ALA A 905 -19.66 38.11 3.37
C ALA A 905 -21.18 38.05 3.18
N GLN A 906 -21.65 38.30 1.97
CA GLN A 906 -23.07 38.23 1.63
C GLN A 906 -23.53 36.80 1.28
N LYS A 907 -22.60 35.90 0.95
CA LYS A 907 -22.92 34.49 0.72
C LYS A 907 -21.91 33.59 1.44
N VAL A 908 -22.40 32.60 2.18
CA VAL A 908 -21.59 31.61 2.88
C VAL A 908 -22.01 30.22 2.42
N VAL A 909 -21.06 29.42 1.94
CA VAL A 909 -21.32 28.06 1.45
C VAL A 909 -20.58 27.07 2.33
N ILE A 910 -21.33 26.23 3.03
CA ILE A 910 -20.80 25.22 3.94
C ILE A 910 -20.94 23.88 3.25
N LYS A 911 -19.83 23.18 3.05
CA LYS A 911 -19.80 21.85 2.45
C LYS A 911 -19.27 20.88 3.49
N ASN A 912 -20.10 19.92 3.87
CA ASN A 912 -19.63 18.81 4.67
C ASN A 912 -18.93 17.82 3.73
N LEU A 913 -17.62 17.69 3.92
CA LEU A 913 -16.76 16.91 3.02
C LEU A 913 -16.90 15.40 3.27
N ARG A 914 -17.55 15.00 4.36
CA ARG A 914 -17.82 13.60 4.71
C ARG A 914 -19.10 13.09 4.07
N ASN A 915 -20.19 13.81 4.24
CA ASN A 915 -21.51 13.37 3.80
C ASN A 915 -21.95 14.00 2.46
N LYS A 916 -21.15 14.93 1.90
CA LYS A 916 -21.38 15.66 0.65
C LYS A 916 -22.63 16.54 0.63
N ARG A 917 -23.32 16.69 1.75
CA ARG A 917 -24.38 17.70 1.91
C ARG A 917 -23.74 19.08 1.96
N SER A 918 -24.47 20.08 1.51
CA SER A 918 -24.04 21.46 1.62
C SER A 918 -25.18 22.38 2.05
N THR A 919 -24.82 23.50 2.64
CA THR A 919 -25.76 24.54 3.05
C THR A 919 -25.25 25.85 2.48
N GLU A 920 -26.04 26.49 1.64
CA GLU A 920 -25.77 27.84 1.15
C GLU A 920 -26.61 28.83 1.95
N LEU A 921 -25.96 29.86 2.49
CA LEU A 921 -26.59 30.97 3.19
C LEU A 921 -26.37 32.23 2.36
N SER A 922 -27.46 32.88 1.95
CA SER A 922 -27.41 34.18 1.30
C SER A 922 -28.00 35.22 2.25
N LEU A 923 -27.22 36.22 2.62
CA LEU A 923 -27.61 37.27 3.55
C LEU A 923 -28.15 38.46 2.75
N THR A 924 -29.26 39.01 3.21
CA THR A 924 -29.91 40.22 2.67
C THR A 924 -30.33 41.11 3.82
N ASN A 925 -30.51 42.40 3.57
CA ASN A 925 -30.86 43.41 4.58
C ASN A 925 -29.91 43.42 5.80
N LEU A 926 -28.62 43.16 5.57
CA LEU A 926 -27.60 43.10 6.61
C LEU A 926 -27.37 44.50 7.21
N LYS A 927 -27.54 44.62 8.53
CA LYS A 927 -27.21 45.80 9.33
C LYS A 927 -26.17 45.42 10.37
N VAL A 928 -25.17 46.28 10.53
CA VAL A 928 -24.04 46.09 11.45
C VAL A 928 -23.96 47.31 12.35
N ASN A 929 -23.74 47.12 13.66
CA ASN A 929 -23.68 48.17 14.68
C ASN A 929 -24.92 49.07 14.71
N SER A 930 -26.09 48.46 14.54
CA SER A 930 -27.40 49.11 14.46
C SER A 930 -28.02 49.47 15.81
N GLY A 931 -27.38 49.12 16.93
CA GLY A 931 -27.82 49.45 18.28
C GLY A 931 -28.90 48.50 18.81
N LEU A 932 -28.75 47.19 18.59
CA LEU A 932 -29.73 46.21 19.07
C LEU A 932 -29.87 46.26 20.60
N LYS A 933 -31.11 46.36 21.10
CA LYS A 933 -31.43 46.37 22.54
C LYS A 933 -31.60 44.95 23.10
N ASP A 934 -31.25 44.75 24.37
CA ASP A 934 -31.31 43.44 25.05
C ASP A 934 -32.73 42.87 25.12
N GLU A 935 -33.75 43.73 25.14
CA GLU A 935 -35.18 43.35 25.12
C GLU A 935 -35.53 42.49 23.90
N GLY A 936 -34.82 42.68 22.79
CA GLY A 936 -34.95 41.89 21.56
C GLY A 936 -34.42 40.46 21.68
N PHE A 937 -33.74 40.11 22.78
CA PHE A 937 -33.14 38.81 23.06
C PHE A 937 -33.71 38.18 24.35
N THR A 938 -35.04 38.14 24.44
CA THR A 938 -35.77 37.58 25.59
C THR A 938 -36.65 36.40 25.16
N GLN A 939 -37.05 35.54 26.11
CA GLN A 939 -38.04 34.49 25.85
C GLN A 939 -39.38 35.05 25.34
N ARG A 940 -39.71 36.30 25.67
CA ARG A 940 -40.89 37.00 25.16
C ARG A 940 -40.70 37.47 23.72
N ALA A 941 -39.48 37.84 23.32
CA ALA A 941 -39.17 38.21 21.94
C ALA A 941 -39.22 37.01 20.98
N LEU A 942 -39.07 35.78 21.50
CA LEU A 942 -39.22 34.52 20.75
C LEU A 942 -40.66 34.30 20.24
N SER A 943 -41.68 34.71 20.99
CA SER A 943 -43.10 34.41 20.71
C SER A 943 -43.90 35.55 20.07
N LYS A 944 -43.33 36.75 19.93
CA LYS A 944 -43.93 37.84 19.15
C LYS A 944 -43.58 37.68 17.67
N ASP A 945 -44.56 37.78 16.77
CA ASP A 945 -44.28 37.87 15.32
C ASP A 945 -43.51 39.16 14.98
#